data_AF-A0A137QP19-F1
#
_entry.id   AF-A0A137QP19-F1
#
_cell.length_a   1.000
_cell.length_b   1.000
_cell.length_c   1.000
_cell.angle_alpha   90.00
_cell.angle_beta   90.00
_cell.angle_gamma   90.00
#
_symmetry.space_group_name_H-M   'P 1'
#
loop_
_entity.id
_entity.type
_entity.pdbx_description
1 polymer ?
#
loop_
_entity_poly.entity_id
_entity_poly.type
_entity_poly.pdbx_seq_one_letter_code
_entity_poly.pdbx_strand_id
1 'polypeptide(L)'
;MVPLQPFLDSLLSSLSNSPESRTRLENLVRKTLNESNDKSSPENRKNQWEYLLKNEIFNLAVTEGEALKREDSGYYDELKVRLDLVLTFTEQDACEQTFPFIVLQDLLETQTINSCSHIFSWIESHASRLTEGMVPQKGKALILLRTLNDLLRRLSKSGSTTVFCGRILTFLSGVFPLGERSGVNLRGEYGTTWEDVWFPKQGMDDDVQMTDTQDQLNRGEGQELAMQVDSGEDAKKAPTLRAPTDKKEDFYNTFWHLQVPFSKPPTFANKESLPELKDAVNRVLPVIKEATAKERAMMGSRIGAGVGSNKRKRDPESEETNVNEYFFAKFLTSPDLLDLEIADTHFRRQFLFQLVILLHHLLTFTKNAKAVWATPRNRSLQMDFTLEADDAQWVQDNLNKAMDELKQTTPNGRAFAETIQTILEREKNWVKWKNELCAPFDKETWSTTQDEGKVGLFEATRVLREKNKEPREDWPHTLGTEPLTEIWQMGYRDLFDLETPFQPGDVKDFIKKIKLEDNRIEMRKKALAQALEPQAQTSTPTPKAPPPEKNTGERLMNVDASSSATTAQIPAPTPAAPAASLLHPSLPPRPTTVVAAASPPPPVPVPTLTPTPAPPTAPSVKKLGPVDPQISKFEENKQRWAWLALRTARDQYLQHFGKIGTGDVGLLVQEVDKEKQERAAERERLQKADDLMTTVDEANPKTPVPELKTALHSLPHTEYPVEMSTEPTLKKVLVTGGAGYIGSHVIYTLQKTRRYRVISIDNYHNSLPAALGRVSQLSKSELPENATPLERESAEIESFSCDLTKPDQVRAVFEKYGKGGIWGVVHIAAYKAVGESTEIPLAYYENNVSASLFLLQIMNEFDCRRIVYSSSATVYGTPPVIPIPETTRLQADSPYGKTKVMAETMIDDLCHSDSRWRAISLRYFK
;
A
#
# COMPACT_ATOMS: atom_id res chain seq x y z
N MET A 1 35.37 -28.86 -37.68
CA MET A 1 34.61 -28.53 -36.46
C MET A 1 35.51 -28.84 -35.27
N VAL A 2 35.61 -27.94 -34.29
CA VAL A 2 36.25 -28.26 -33.01
C VAL A 2 35.19 -28.92 -32.12
N PRO A 3 35.50 -30.03 -31.43
CA PRO A 3 34.56 -30.66 -30.52
C PRO A 3 34.35 -29.77 -29.30
N LEU A 4 33.10 -29.47 -28.95
CA LEU A 4 32.76 -28.72 -27.74
C LEU A 4 32.78 -29.61 -26.47
N GLN A 5 32.83 -30.94 -26.65
CA GLN A 5 32.88 -31.94 -25.56
C GLN A 5 33.93 -31.63 -24.48
N PRO A 6 35.21 -31.33 -24.77
CA PRO A 6 36.22 -31.12 -23.72
C PRO A 6 35.94 -29.88 -22.85
N PHE A 7 35.23 -28.89 -23.39
CA PHE A 7 34.79 -27.72 -22.64
C PHE A 7 33.61 -28.05 -21.72
N LEU A 8 32.72 -28.97 -22.12
CA LEU A 8 31.69 -29.52 -21.25
C LEU A 8 32.29 -30.41 -20.15
N ASP A 9 33.20 -31.32 -20.50
CA ASP A 9 33.88 -32.20 -19.56
C ASP A 9 34.62 -31.39 -18.48
N SER A 10 35.35 -30.35 -18.89
CA SER A 10 36.03 -29.44 -17.97
C SER A 10 35.05 -28.65 -17.10
N LEU A 11 33.90 -28.24 -17.63
CA LEU A 11 32.86 -27.55 -16.87
C LEU A 11 32.22 -28.49 -15.82
N LEU A 12 31.82 -29.70 -16.22
CA LEU A 12 31.29 -30.74 -15.33
C LEU A 12 32.28 -31.07 -14.20
N SER A 13 33.57 -31.22 -14.52
CA SER A 13 34.63 -31.47 -13.51
C SER A 13 34.85 -30.32 -12.51
N SER A 14 34.29 -29.13 -12.77
CA SER A 14 34.37 -27.95 -11.89
C SER A 14 33.13 -27.71 -11.02
N LEU A 15 32.04 -28.45 -11.29
CA LEU A 15 30.80 -28.41 -10.51
C LEU A 15 30.91 -29.33 -9.29
N SER A 16 30.24 -28.94 -8.21
CA SER A 16 30.05 -29.77 -7.02
C SER A 16 28.70 -30.51 -7.05
N ASN A 17 28.62 -31.65 -6.35
CA ASN A 17 27.41 -32.49 -6.24
C ASN A 17 26.37 -31.87 -5.29
N SER A 18 26.18 -30.56 -5.34
CA SER A 18 25.32 -29.79 -4.45
C SER A 18 24.83 -28.53 -5.20
N PRO A 19 23.63 -28.01 -4.90
CA PRO A 19 23.08 -26.86 -5.61
C PRO A 19 23.99 -25.63 -5.46
N GLU A 20 24.70 -25.29 -6.53
CA GLU A 20 25.64 -24.16 -6.51
C GLU A 20 24.93 -22.81 -6.51
N SER A 21 25.58 -21.81 -5.91
CA SER A 21 25.08 -20.44 -5.96
C SER A 21 24.96 -19.98 -7.42
N ARG A 22 23.78 -19.48 -7.81
CA ARG A 22 23.45 -18.96 -9.16
C ARG A 22 24.59 -18.15 -9.79
N THR A 23 25.15 -17.20 -9.05
CA THR A 23 26.23 -16.31 -9.52
C THR A 23 27.54 -17.05 -9.84
N ARG A 24 27.81 -18.19 -9.20
CA ARG A 24 28.96 -19.06 -9.51
C ARG A 24 28.72 -19.80 -10.83
N LEU A 25 27.54 -20.41 -10.98
CA LEU A 25 27.15 -21.13 -12.21
C LEU A 25 27.13 -20.20 -13.43
N GLU A 26 26.52 -19.02 -13.34
CA GLU A 26 26.51 -18.00 -14.39
C GLU A 26 27.93 -17.60 -14.84
N ASN A 27 28.86 -17.44 -13.89
CA ASN A 27 30.24 -17.07 -14.20
C ASN A 27 31.06 -18.24 -14.79
N LEU A 28 30.82 -19.48 -14.35
CA LEU A 28 31.44 -20.67 -14.95
C LEU A 28 30.96 -20.87 -16.39
N VAL A 29 29.65 -20.85 -16.63
CA VAL A 29 29.06 -20.97 -17.98
C VAL A 29 29.57 -19.85 -18.90
N ARG A 30 29.59 -18.59 -18.43
CA ARG A 30 30.11 -17.46 -19.21
C ARG A 30 31.60 -17.60 -19.53
N LYS A 31 32.40 -18.17 -18.62
CA LYS A 31 33.81 -18.49 -18.89
C LYS A 31 33.92 -19.55 -20.00
N THR A 32 33.21 -20.68 -19.88
CA THR A 32 33.23 -21.76 -20.87
C THR A 32 32.74 -21.30 -22.26
N LEU A 33 31.72 -20.43 -22.32
CA LEU A 33 31.23 -19.84 -23.58
C LEU A 33 32.24 -18.89 -24.23
N ASN A 34 33.03 -18.17 -23.44
CA ASN A 34 34.12 -17.32 -23.95
C ASN A 34 35.32 -18.16 -24.43
N GLU A 35 35.69 -19.22 -23.70
CA GLU A 35 36.81 -20.11 -24.04
C GLU A 35 36.51 -21.00 -25.27
N SER A 36 35.24 -21.30 -25.52
CA SER A 36 34.75 -22.04 -26.70
C SER A 36 34.34 -21.15 -27.89
N ASN A 37 34.74 -19.87 -27.90
CA ASN A 37 34.32 -18.91 -28.92
C ASN A 37 35.08 -19.07 -30.26
N ASP A 38 34.79 -20.15 -30.97
CA ASP A 38 35.49 -20.58 -32.19
C ASP A 38 34.92 -19.95 -33.49
N LYS A 39 35.54 -20.22 -34.64
CA LYS A 39 35.14 -19.76 -35.97
C LYS A 39 33.95 -20.55 -36.57
N SER A 40 33.05 -21.06 -35.72
CA SER A 40 31.80 -21.72 -36.12
C SER A 40 30.65 -20.73 -36.24
N SER A 41 29.70 -20.98 -37.16
CA SER A 41 28.46 -20.20 -37.23
C SER A 41 27.63 -20.39 -35.95
N PRO A 42 26.91 -19.36 -35.48
CA PRO A 42 26.25 -19.38 -34.17
C PRO A 42 25.21 -20.50 -34.06
N GLU A 43 24.41 -20.71 -35.11
CA GLU A 43 23.36 -21.75 -35.17
C GLU A 43 23.96 -23.17 -34.98
N ASN A 44 25.05 -23.50 -35.68
CA ASN A 44 25.72 -24.78 -35.51
C ASN A 44 26.30 -24.94 -34.09
N ARG A 45 26.67 -23.85 -33.43
CA ARG A 45 27.17 -23.86 -32.05
C ARG A 45 26.03 -24.09 -31.05
N LYS A 46 24.86 -23.47 -31.24
CA LYS A 46 23.67 -23.74 -30.42
C LYS A 46 23.26 -25.21 -30.52
N ASN A 47 23.10 -25.72 -31.75
CA ASN A 47 22.79 -27.13 -32.01
C ASN A 47 23.80 -28.11 -31.37
N GLN A 48 25.10 -27.76 -31.35
CA GLN A 48 26.13 -28.58 -30.71
C GLN A 48 26.04 -28.53 -29.18
N TRP A 49 25.83 -27.36 -28.57
CA TRP A 49 25.62 -27.27 -27.12
C TRP A 49 24.35 -28.00 -26.67
N GLU A 50 23.25 -27.85 -27.40
CA GLU A 50 21.99 -28.53 -27.13
C GLU A 50 22.14 -30.05 -27.21
N TYR A 51 22.80 -30.57 -28.25
CA TYR A 51 23.08 -32.00 -28.38
C TYR A 51 23.92 -32.52 -27.19
N LEU A 52 24.99 -31.83 -26.81
CA LEU A 52 25.89 -32.26 -25.75
C LEU A 52 25.22 -32.21 -24.36
N LEU A 53 24.54 -31.11 -24.03
CA LEU A 53 23.82 -30.96 -22.76
C LEU A 53 22.68 -31.98 -22.64
N LYS A 54 21.96 -32.26 -23.74
CA LYS A 54 20.91 -33.28 -23.77
C LYS A 54 21.50 -34.68 -23.58
N ASN A 55 22.56 -35.02 -24.33
CA ASN A 55 23.21 -36.33 -24.23
C ASN A 55 23.68 -36.62 -22.79
N GLU A 56 24.28 -35.63 -22.12
CA GLU A 56 24.73 -35.77 -20.73
C GLU A 56 23.59 -36.00 -19.73
N ILE A 57 22.46 -35.28 -19.86
CA ILE A 57 21.28 -35.50 -19.02
C ILE A 57 20.69 -36.90 -19.24
N PHE A 58 20.68 -37.39 -20.48
CA PHE A 58 20.16 -38.71 -20.81
C PHE A 58 21.08 -39.85 -20.36
N ASN A 59 22.41 -39.64 -20.39
CA ASN A 59 23.38 -40.58 -19.83
C ASN A 59 23.13 -40.78 -18.33
N LEU A 60 22.83 -39.71 -17.58
CA LEU A 60 22.36 -39.85 -16.19
C LEU A 60 21.01 -40.52 -16.10
N ALA A 61 20.02 -40.13 -16.93
CA ALA A 61 18.65 -40.64 -16.85
C ALA A 61 18.59 -42.18 -16.95
N VAL A 62 19.48 -42.81 -17.72
CA VAL A 62 19.64 -44.28 -17.80
C VAL A 62 20.00 -44.92 -16.45
N THR A 63 20.66 -44.20 -15.54
CA THR A 63 21.07 -44.70 -14.21
C THR A 63 19.94 -44.68 -13.16
N GLU A 64 18.75 -44.13 -13.48
CA GLU A 64 17.57 -44.12 -12.60
C GLU A 64 17.29 -45.51 -12.00
N GLY A 65 17.38 -46.58 -12.80
CA GLY A 65 17.12 -47.96 -12.37
C GLY A 65 18.17 -48.56 -11.42
N GLU A 66 19.29 -47.89 -11.20
CA GLU A 66 20.23 -48.19 -10.10
C GLU A 66 20.06 -47.23 -8.92
N ALA A 67 19.79 -45.94 -9.18
CA ALA A 67 19.51 -44.95 -8.15
C ALA A 67 18.28 -45.33 -7.29
N LEU A 68 17.19 -45.78 -7.92
CA LEU A 68 15.99 -46.26 -7.23
C LEU A 68 16.21 -47.50 -6.33
N LYS A 69 17.38 -48.15 -6.41
CA LYS A 69 17.77 -49.28 -5.53
C LYS A 69 18.71 -48.83 -4.39
N ARG A 70 19.05 -47.54 -4.30
CA ARG A 70 19.91 -46.94 -3.29
C ARG A 70 19.24 -45.67 -2.77
N GLU A 71 18.58 -45.78 -1.61
CA GLU A 71 17.82 -44.67 -0.99
C GLU A 71 18.67 -43.42 -0.75
N ASP A 72 19.97 -43.59 -0.50
CA ASP A 72 20.98 -42.54 -0.37
C ASP A 72 21.76 -42.32 -1.68
N SER A 73 21.05 -41.96 -2.76
CA SER A 73 21.66 -41.64 -4.06
C SER A 73 21.51 -40.16 -4.40
N GLY A 74 22.65 -39.46 -4.48
CA GLY A 74 22.74 -38.05 -4.91
C GLY A 74 22.31 -37.78 -6.36
N TYR A 75 21.81 -38.80 -7.07
CA TYR A 75 21.28 -38.75 -8.44
C TYR A 75 20.34 -37.56 -8.67
N TYR A 76 19.39 -37.32 -7.75
CA TYR A 76 18.43 -36.23 -7.92
C TYR A 76 19.06 -34.84 -7.79
N ASP A 77 20.09 -34.66 -6.97
CA ASP A 77 20.80 -33.38 -6.87
C ASP A 77 21.75 -33.17 -8.04
N GLU A 78 22.42 -34.24 -8.48
CA GLU A 78 23.25 -34.24 -9.68
C GLU A 78 22.44 -33.93 -10.97
N LEU A 79 21.20 -34.45 -11.05
CA LEU A 79 20.24 -34.15 -12.13
C LEU A 79 19.77 -32.69 -12.08
N LYS A 80 19.46 -32.13 -10.90
CA LYS A 80 19.11 -30.70 -10.73
C LYS A 80 20.23 -29.79 -11.24
N VAL A 81 21.48 -30.07 -10.86
CA VAL A 81 22.65 -29.28 -11.29
C VAL A 81 22.80 -29.26 -12.82
N ARG A 82 22.52 -30.37 -13.52
CA ARG A 82 22.53 -30.40 -15.00
C ARG A 82 21.33 -29.71 -15.64
N LEU A 83 20.15 -29.75 -15.02
CA LEU A 83 18.99 -28.95 -15.47
C LEU A 83 19.22 -27.44 -15.26
N ASP A 84 19.86 -27.04 -14.16
CA ASP A 84 20.27 -25.66 -13.90
C ASP A 84 21.35 -25.18 -14.87
N LEU A 85 22.23 -26.08 -15.31
CA LEU A 85 23.18 -25.82 -16.39
C LEU A 85 22.46 -25.50 -17.70
N VAL A 86 21.46 -26.31 -18.09
CA VAL A 86 20.63 -26.07 -19.28
C VAL A 86 19.86 -24.74 -19.21
N LEU A 87 19.32 -24.38 -18.05
CA LEU A 87 18.74 -23.03 -17.85
C LEU A 87 19.78 -21.94 -18.08
N THR A 88 20.95 -22.05 -17.47
CA THR A 88 21.99 -21.00 -17.50
C THR A 88 22.62 -20.83 -18.88
N PHE A 89 22.78 -21.90 -19.67
CA PHE A 89 23.15 -21.81 -21.09
C PHE A 89 22.06 -21.09 -21.91
N THR A 90 20.79 -21.37 -21.65
CA THR A 90 19.65 -20.72 -22.32
C THR A 90 19.53 -19.22 -21.94
N GLU A 91 19.82 -18.87 -20.68
CA GLU A 91 19.87 -17.49 -20.18
C GLU A 91 21.07 -16.67 -20.73
N GLN A 92 22.12 -17.32 -21.24
CA GLN A 92 23.23 -16.66 -21.96
C GLN A 92 23.07 -16.75 -23.50
N ASP A 93 21.87 -17.06 -24.00
CA ASP A 93 21.53 -17.26 -25.43
C ASP A 93 22.38 -18.33 -26.15
N ALA A 94 22.98 -19.28 -25.43
CA ALA A 94 23.77 -20.36 -26.03
C ALA A 94 22.92 -21.53 -26.59
N CYS A 95 21.63 -21.58 -26.23
CA CYS A 95 20.63 -22.56 -26.69
C CYS A 95 19.32 -21.85 -27.07
N GLU A 96 18.41 -22.52 -27.79
CA GLU A 96 17.08 -21.99 -28.08
C GLU A 96 16.22 -21.84 -26.81
N GLN A 97 15.40 -20.79 -26.74
CA GLN A 97 14.51 -20.52 -25.61
C GLN A 97 13.46 -21.62 -25.33
N THR A 98 13.25 -22.56 -26.25
CA THR A 98 12.39 -23.75 -26.02
C THR A 98 13.16 -24.95 -25.47
N PHE A 99 14.49 -25.01 -25.62
CA PHE A 99 15.31 -26.19 -25.35
C PHE A 99 15.13 -26.79 -23.94
N PRO A 100 15.07 -26.00 -22.84
CA PRO A 100 14.81 -26.55 -21.51
C PRO A 100 13.49 -27.31 -21.42
N PHE A 101 12.44 -26.86 -22.11
CA PHE A 101 11.13 -27.52 -22.11
C PHE A 101 11.10 -28.81 -22.94
N ILE A 102 11.94 -28.90 -23.98
CA ILE A 102 12.14 -30.13 -24.76
C ILE A 102 12.88 -31.17 -23.92
N VAL A 103 13.97 -30.77 -23.25
CA VAL A 103 14.71 -31.67 -22.34
C VAL A 103 13.82 -32.16 -21.19
N LEU A 104 13.03 -31.28 -20.57
CA LEU A 104 12.07 -31.65 -19.54
C LEU A 104 10.94 -32.55 -20.07
N GLN A 105 10.49 -32.36 -21.31
CA GLN A 105 9.47 -33.23 -21.90
C GLN A 105 9.99 -34.66 -22.01
N ASP A 106 11.10 -34.86 -22.73
CA ASP A 106 11.63 -36.19 -22.99
C ASP A 106 12.07 -36.89 -21.68
N LEU A 107 12.59 -36.13 -20.71
CA LEU A 107 12.96 -36.65 -19.39
C LEU A 107 11.72 -37.10 -18.59
N LEU A 108 10.63 -36.32 -18.59
CA LEU A 108 9.39 -36.73 -17.95
C LEU A 108 8.72 -37.90 -18.68
N GLU A 109 8.80 -37.97 -20.01
CA GLU A 109 8.30 -39.11 -20.80
C GLU A 109 9.08 -40.41 -20.54
N THR A 110 10.37 -40.35 -20.24
CA THR A 110 11.24 -41.53 -20.02
C THR A 110 11.37 -41.99 -18.57
N GLN A 111 11.31 -41.10 -17.58
CA GLN A 111 11.50 -41.44 -16.15
C GLN A 111 10.23 -42.00 -15.47
N THR A 112 10.42 -42.71 -14.35
CA THR A 112 9.33 -43.24 -13.52
C THR A 112 8.48 -42.15 -12.87
N ILE A 113 7.26 -42.51 -12.42
CA ILE A 113 6.34 -41.59 -11.73
C ILE A 113 6.98 -40.97 -10.47
N ASN A 114 7.78 -41.72 -9.71
CA ASN A 114 8.44 -41.19 -8.52
C ASN A 114 9.49 -40.12 -8.88
N SER A 115 10.37 -40.43 -9.83
CA SER A 115 11.38 -39.48 -10.30
C SER A 115 10.76 -38.26 -10.99
N CYS A 116 9.63 -38.40 -11.67
CA CYS A 116 8.84 -37.28 -12.16
C CYS A 116 8.36 -36.33 -11.05
N SER A 117 8.03 -36.84 -9.86
CA SER A 117 7.69 -35.98 -8.70
C SER A 117 8.89 -35.15 -8.23
N HIS A 118 10.10 -35.73 -8.23
CA HIS A 118 11.33 -35.01 -7.88
C HIS A 118 11.73 -33.98 -8.95
N ILE A 119 11.62 -34.33 -10.24
CA ILE A 119 11.85 -33.40 -11.37
C ILE A 119 10.84 -32.26 -11.31
N PHE A 120 9.57 -32.55 -11.00
CA PHE A 120 8.54 -31.52 -10.87
C PHE A 120 8.78 -30.56 -9.71
N SER A 121 9.36 -31.02 -8.59
CA SER A 121 9.80 -30.13 -7.51
C SER A 121 10.88 -29.12 -7.96
N TRP A 122 11.75 -29.49 -8.91
CA TRP A 122 12.70 -28.56 -9.51
C TRP A 122 12.03 -27.58 -10.51
N ILE A 123 10.99 -28.03 -11.23
CA ILE A 123 10.15 -27.16 -12.07
C ILE A 123 9.41 -26.12 -11.22
N GLU A 124 8.86 -26.53 -10.07
CA GLU A 124 8.23 -25.61 -9.09
C GLU A 124 9.25 -24.58 -8.56
N SER A 125 10.45 -25.01 -8.13
CA SER A 125 11.46 -24.08 -7.59
C SER A 125 12.01 -23.09 -8.62
N HIS A 126 12.01 -23.46 -9.90
CA HIS A 126 12.53 -22.64 -11.01
C HIS A 126 11.46 -22.04 -11.91
N ALA A 127 10.20 -22.07 -11.50
CA ALA A 127 9.06 -21.54 -12.24
C ALA A 127 9.31 -20.13 -12.79
N SER A 128 9.82 -19.22 -11.95
CA SER A 128 10.09 -17.82 -12.30
C SER A 128 11.15 -17.62 -13.39
N ARG A 129 12.15 -18.52 -13.50
CA ARG A 129 13.16 -18.52 -14.58
C ARG A 129 12.57 -19.14 -15.85
N LEU A 130 11.91 -20.28 -15.70
CA LEU A 130 11.29 -21.02 -16.81
C LEU A 130 10.24 -20.17 -17.56
N THR A 131 9.37 -19.47 -16.84
CA THR A 131 8.28 -18.67 -17.42
C THR A 131 8.71 -17.29 -17.92
N GLU A 132 9.98 -16.89 -17.78
CA GLU A 132 10.43 -15.58 -18.26
C GLU A 132 10.28 -15.46 -19.78
N GLY A 133 9.62 -14.39 -20.23
CA GLY A 133 9.29 -14.18 -21.65
C GLY A 133 8.26 -15.15 -22.23
N MET A 134 7.54 -15.92 -21.41
CA MET A 134 6.56 -16.90 -21.89
C MET A 134 5.31 -16.21 -22.48
N VAL A 135 5.09 -16.38 -23.79
CA VAL A 135 3.85 -15.97 -24.48
C VAL A 135 2.87 -17.16 -24.47
N PRO A 136 1.70 -17.10 -23.80
CA PRO A 136 0.86 -18.29 -23.55
C PRO A 136 0.42 -19.11 -24.77
N GLN A 137 0.41 -18.52 -25.97
CA GLN A 137 -0.04 -19.18 -27.21
C GLN A 137 1.10 -19.58 -28.16
N LYS A 138 2.38 -19.44 -27.76
CA LYS A 138 3.55 -19.75 -28.61
C LYS A 138 4.77 -20.23 -27.81
N GLY A 139 5.66 -21.00 -28.44
CA GLY A 139 6.96 -21.39 -27.88
C GLY A 139 6.84 -22.13 -26.54
N LYS A 140 7.60 -21.67 -25.53
CA LYS A 140 7.69 -22.21 -24.15
C LYS A 140 6.35 -22.74 -23.62
N ALA A 141 5.30 -21.92 -23.72
CA ALA A 141 3.97 -22.22 -23.18
C ALA A 141 3.33 -23.48 -23.74
N LEU A 142 3.39 -23.69 -25.06
CA LEU A 142 2.74 -24.82 -25.72
C LEU A 142 3.44 -26.15 -25.40
N ILE A 143 4.76 -26.13 -25.27
CA ILE A 143 5.54 -27.31 -24.90
C ILE A 143 5.23 -27.67 -23.44
N LEU A 144 5.31 -26.71 -22.52
CA LEU A 144 4.97 -26.91 -21.11
C LEU A 144 3.53 -27.44 -20.93
N LEU A 145 2.57 -26.85 -21.64
CA LEU A 145 1.17 -27.27 -21.59
C LEU A 145 0.98 -28.69 -22.14
N ARG A 146 1.69 -29.07 -23.23
CA ARG A 146 1.69 -30.46 -23.72
C ARG A 146 2.26 -31.41 -22.66
N THR A 147 3.51 -31.20 -22.26
CA THR A 147 4.24 -32.06 -21.32
C THR A 147 3.48 -32.33 -20.03
N LEU A 148 2.89 -31.30 -19.42
CA LEU A 148 2.14 -31.47 -18.17
C LEU A 148 0.78 -32.13 -18.37
N ASN A 149 0.13 -31.96 -19.54
CA ASN A 149 -1.09 -32.71 -19.87
C ASN A 149 -0.80 -34.18 -20.21
N ASP A 150 0.35 -34.49 -20.82
CA ASP A 150 0.78 -35.88 -21.06
C ASP A 150 1.20 -36.57 -19.75
N LEU A 151 1.87 -35.86 -18.84
CA LEU A 151 2.12 -36.36 -17.48
C LEU A 151 0.81 -36.62 -16.73
N LEU A 152 -0.16 -35.70 -16.78
CA LEU A 152 -1.51 -35.91 -16.20
C LEU A 152 -2.29 -37.05 -16.85
N ARG A 153 -2.04 -37.38 -18.13
CA ARG A 153 -2.60 -38.59 -18.79
C ARG A 153 -1.96 -39.88 -18.28
N ARG A 154 -0.69 -39.86 -17.90
CA ARG A 154 0.07 -41.04 -17.43
C ARG A 154 -0.13 -41.35 -15.94
N LEU A 155 -0.62 -40.40 -15.15
CA LEU A 155 -0.88 -40.59 -13.71
C LEU A 155 -2.24 -41.28 -13.46
N SER A 156 -2.22 -42.29 -12.59
CA SER A 156 -3.46 -42.85 -12.02
C SER A 156 -4.17 -41.82 -11.13
N LYS A 157 -5.49 -41.94 -10.99
CA LYS A 157 -6.31 -41.04 -10.15
C LYS A 157 -6.62 -41.65 -8.78
N SER A 158 -5.61 -42.26 -8.15
CA SER A 158 -5.80 -43.16 -7.00
C SER A 158 -4.63 -43.07 -6.00
N GLY A 159 -4.91 -42.72 -4.74
CA GLY A 159 -3.88 -42.65 -3.70
C GLY A 159 -2.92 -41.47 -3.88
N SER A 160 -1.63 -41.68 -3.59
CA SER A 160 -0.60 -40.62 -3.56
C SER A 160 -0.42 -39.85 -4.87
N THR A 161 -0.73 -40.46 -6.02
CA THR A 161 -0.70 -39.78 -7.33
C THR A 161 -1.71 -38.65 -7.44
N THR A 162 -2.81 -38.67 -6.68
CA THR A 162 -3.81 -37.58 -6.68
C THR A 162 -3.24 -36.26 -6.16
N VAL A 163 -2.40 -36.31 -5.12
CA VAL A 163 -1.68 -35.14 -4.58
C VAL A 163 -0.71 -34.59 -5.63
N PHE A 164 -0.05 -35.46 -6.39
CA PHE A 164 0.86 -35.05 -7.46
C PHE A 164 0.10 -34.42 -8.65
N CYS A 165 -1.03 -34.99 -9.06
CA CYS A 165 -1.95 -34.34 -10.01
C CYS A 165 -2.39 -32.94 -9.52
N GLY A 166 -2.68 -32.80 -8.22
CA GLY A 166 -3.01 -31.52 -7.58
C GLY A 166 -1.90 -30.47 -7.69
N ARG A 167 -0.64 -30.87 -7.46
CA ARG A 167 0.54 -30.01 -7.67
C ARG A 167 0.66 -29.54 -9.13
N ILE A 168 0.54 -30.45 -10.09
CA ILE A 168 0.64 -30.13 -11.53
C ILE A 168 -0.47 -29.15 -11.96
N LEU A 169 -1.71 -29.38 -11.52
CA LEU A 169 -2.84 -28.47 -11.82
C LEU A 169 -2.69 -27.10 -11.16
N THR A 170 -2.19 -27.06 -9.91
CA THR A 170 -1.93 -25.80 -9.19
C THR A 170 -0.86 -24.98 -9.91
N PHE A 171 0.26 -25.61 -10.29
CA PHE A 171 1.31 -24.98 -11.07
C PHE A 171 0.79 -24.43 -12.41
N LEU A 172 0.05 -25.23 -13.18
CA LEU A 172 -0.58 -24.77 -14.43
C LEU A 172 -1.45 -23.52 -14.20
N SER A 173 -2.27 -23.51 -13.13
CA SER A 173 -3.12 -22.36 -12.80
C SER A 173 -2.37 -21.09 -12.36
N GLY A 174 -1.14 -21.23 -11.84
CA GLY A 174 -0.27 -20.11 -11.49
C GLY A 174 0.57 -19.59 -12.66
N VAL A 175 0.82 -20.44 -13.66
CA VAL A 175 1.65 -20.13 -14.84
C VAL A 175 0.84 -19.49 -15.98
N PHE A 176 -0.44 -19.85 -16.14
CA PHE A 176 -1.31 -19.31 -17.18
C PHE A 176 -2.27 -18.23 -16.64
N PRO A 177 -2.22 -16.98 -17.14
CA PRO A 177 -3.12 -15.90 -16.68
C PRO A 177 -4.61 -16.24 -16.87
N LEU A 178 -5.45 -15.85 -15.91
CA LEU A 178 -6.89 -16.16 -15.92
C LEU A 178 -7.66 -15.61 -17.12
N GLY A 179 -7.17 -14.54 -17.77
CA GLY A 179 -7.76 -14.00 -19.00
C GLY A 179 -7.34 -14.72 -20.29
N GLU A 180 -6.61 -15.82 -20.18
CA GLU A 180 -6.05 -16.59 -21.29
C GLU A 180 -6.82 -17.90 -21.51
N ARG A 181 -6.90 -18.37 -22.76
CA ARG A 181 -7.77 -19.51 -23.13
C ARG A 181 -7.32 -20.85 -22.51
N SER A 182 -6.07 -20.97 -22.09
CA SER A 182 -5.52 -22.16 -21.45
C SER A 182 -5.65 -22.12 -19.92
N GLY A 183 -5.75 -20.91 -19.33
CA GLY A 183 -5.87 -20.71 -17.88
C GLY A 183 -7.29 -20.89 -17.33
N VAL A 184 -8.32 -20.93 -18.19
CA VAL A 184 -9.72 -21.12 -17.78
C VAL A 184 -10.50 -21.98 -18.78
N ASN A 185 -11.33 -22.90 -18.26
CA ASN A 185 -12.24 -23.75 -19.04
C ASN A 185 -13.36 -22.92 -19.69
N LEU A 186 -13.05 -22.19 -20.77
CA LEU A 186 -13.97 -21.30 -21.50
C LEU A 186 -15.20 -22.01 -22.04
N ARG A 187 -15.05 -23.29 -22.43
CA ARG A 187 -16.13 -24.12 -22.99
C ARG A 187 -17.18 -24.52 -21.95
N GLY A 188 -16.80 -24.61 -20.67
CA GLY A 188 -17.68 -25.18 -19.65
C GLY A 188 -17.84 -26.69 -19.77
N GLU A 189 -16.78 -27.38 -20.21
CA GLU A 189 -16.74 -28.84 -20.16
C GLU A 189 -16.89 -29.30 -18.70
N TYR A 190 -17.84 -30.20 -18.44
CA TYR A 190 -18.16 -30.69 -17.11
C TYR A 190 -17.09 -31.68 -16.61
N GLY A 191 -17.16 -32.08 -15.34
CA GLY A 191 -16.21 -33.03 -14.74
C GLY A 191 -16.32 -34.44 -15.32
N THR A 192 -15.62 -35.39 -14.70
CA THR A 192 -15.82 -36.82 -14.96
C THR A 192 -17.31 -37.17 -14.78
N THR A 193 -17.91 -37.74 -15.82
CA THR A 193 -19.32 -38.17 -15.79
C THR A 193 -19.50 -39.25 -14.72
N TRP A 194 -20.66 -39.25 -14.05
CA TRP A 194 -21.02 -40.31 -13.11
C TRP A 194 -21.23 -41.64 -13.86
N GLU A 195 -20.73 -42.73 -13.29
CA GLU A 195 -20.99 -44.09 -13.75
C GLU A 195 -22.15 -44.64 -12.91
N ASP A 196 -23.25 -45.06 -13.54
CA ASP A 196 -24.46 -45.48 -12.84
C ASP A 196 -24.21 -46.73 -11.98
N VAL A 197 -24.62 -46.65 -10.70
CA VAL A 197 -24.50 -47.74 -9.74
C VAL A 197 -25.89 -48.26 -9.40
N TRP A 198 -26.08 -49.57 -9.57
CA TRP A 198 -27.33 -50.27 -9.34
C TRP A 198 -27.20 -51.23 -8.17
N PHE A 199 -28.30 -51.47 -7.46
CA PHE A 199 -28.33 -52.40 -6.33
C PHE A 199 -27.91 -53.81 -6.78
N PRO A 200 -26.90 -54.45 -6.13
CA PRO A 200 -26.45 -55.80 -6.49
C PRO A 200 -27.58 -56.82 -6.33
N LYS A 201 -28.01 -57.41 -7.45
CA LYS A 201 -29.03 -58.46 -7.43
C LYS A 201 -28.42 -59.75 -6.91
N GLN A 202 -28.93 -60.27 -5.79
CA GLN A 202 -28.56 -61.62 -5.34
C GLN A 202 -29.00 -62.65 -6.38
N GLY A 203 -28.06 -63.48 -6.85
CA GLY A 203 -28.34 -64.58 -7.78
C GLY A 203 -28.00 -64.31 -9.25
N MET A 204 -26.83 -63.71 -9.53
CA MET A 204 -26.14 -63.88 -10.81
C MET A 204 -24.62 -63.82 -10.57
N ASP A 205 -23.91 -64.93 -10.79
CA ASP A 205 -22.46 -64.88 -11.03
C ASP A 205 -22.26 -64.33 -12.46
N ASP A 206 -21.52 -63.24 -12.59
CA ASP A 206 -20.96 -62.77 -13.87
C ASP A 206 -19.66 -62.01 -13.58
N ASP A 207 -18.59 -62.37 -14.27
CA ASP A 207 -17.22 -61.91 -13.99
C ASP A 207 -17.06 -60.38 -14.17
N VAL A 208 -16.93 -59.63 -13.07
CA VAL A 208 -16.17 -58.37 -13.11
C VAL A 208 -14.69 -58.76 -13.17
N GLN A 209 -14.21 -58.93 -14.41
CA GLN A 209 -12.90 -59.48 -14.74
C GLN A 209 -11.75 -58.58 -14.24
N MET A 210 -11.35 -58.81 -12.99
CA MET A 210 -10.10 -58.27 -12.43
C MET A 210 -8.93 -58.79 -13.27
N THR A 211 -8.24 -57.88 -13.95
CA THR A 211 -7.00 -58.24 -14.66
C THR A 211 -5.87 -58.43 -13.65
N ASP A 212 -5.66 -59.67 -13.23
CA ASP A 212 -4.54 -60.07 -12.39
C ASP A 212 -3.20 -59.57 -12.94
N THR A 213 -2.41 -58.93 -12.07
CA THR A 213 -0.96 -59.16 -12.10
C THR A 213 -0.60 -59.78 -10.77
N GLN A 214 -0.23 -61.06 -10.79
CA GLN A 214 0.19 -61.79 -9.60
C GLN A 214 1.47 -61.15 -9.02
N ASP A 215 1.53 -61.03 -7.70
CA ASP A 215 2.77 -61.37 -7.01
C ASP A 215 2.47 -61.97 -5.63
N GLN A 216 3.37 -62.82 -5.14
CA GLN A 216 3.20 -63.58 -3.89
C GLN A 216 3.95 -62.91 -2.74
N LEU A 217 3.47 -63.04 -1.49
CA LEU A 217 4.23 -63.67 -0.39
C LEU A 217 3.53 -63.62 1.00
N ASN A 218 3.06 -64.79 1.44
CA ASN A 218 3.24 -65.40 2.77
C ASN A 218 2.93 -64.65 4.11
N ARG A 219 2.01 -65.31 4.86
CA ARG A 219 1.99 -65.57 6.32
C ARG A 219 1.35 -64.55 7.30
N GLY A 220 0.38 -65.08 8.04
CA GLY A 220 -0.22 -64.52 9.26
C GLY A 220 -1.39 -65.39 9.73
N GLU A 221 -1.13 -66.53 10.37
CA GLU A 221 -2.18 -67.46 10.84
C GLU A 221 -2.96 -66.88 12.04
N GLY A 222 -4.30 -67.04 12.08
CA GLY A 222 -5.12 -66.29 13.06
C GLY A 222 -6.57 -66.73 13.29
N GLN A 223 -6.87 -68.03 13.25
CA GLN A 223 -8.09 -68.71 13.72
C GLN A 223 -9.48 -68.07 13.43
N GLU A 224 -10.25 -68.74 12.56
CA GLU A 224 -11.71 -68.65 12.58
C GLU A 224 -12.30 -69.24 13.87
N LEU A 225 -13.41 -68.67 14.34
CA LEU A 225 -14.37 -69.34 15.23
C LEU A 225 -15.79 -69.08 14.72
N ALA A 226 -16.23 -69.93 13.79
CA ALA A 226 -17.60 -69.93 13.32
C ALA A 226 -18.56 -70.37 14.44
N MET A 227 -19.70 -69.67 14.59
CA MET A 227 -20.79 -70.10 15.46
C MET A 227 -22.05 -70.32 14.61
N GLN A 228 -22.26 -71.57 14.20
CA GLN A 228 -23.47 -72.00 13.51
C GLN A 228 -24.68 -71.95 14.46
N VAL A 229 -25.83 -71.51 13.94
CA VAL A 229 -27.13 -72.05 14.36
C VAL A 229 -27.92 -72.39 13.08
N ASP A 230 -28.26 -73.67 12.94
CA ASP A 230 -29.04 -74.23 11.85
C ASP A 230 -30.56 -74.03 12.08
N SER A 231 -31.32 -73.80 11.01
CA SER A 231 -32.76 -74.13 10.97
C SER A 231 -33.30 -74.21 9.52
N GLY A 232 -33.05 -75.35 8.88
CA GLY A 232 -33.96 -76.12 8.01
C GLY A 232 -35.03 -75.45 7.11
N GLU A 233 -35.07 -75.86 5.85
CA GLU A 233 -36.17 -75.65 4.91
C GLU A 233 -37.45 -76.41 5.31
N ASP A 234 -38.64 -75.81 5.11
CA ASP A 234 -39.79 -76.50 4.49
C ASP A 234 -40.82 -75.48 3.97
N ALA A 235 -41.53 -75.78 2.87
CA ALA A 235 -42.24 -74.78 2.06
C ALA A 235 -43.75 -75.06 1.86
N LYS A 236 -44.63 -74.11 2.20
CA LYS A 236 -46.04 -74.09 1.78
C LYS A 236 -46.53 -72.70 1.37
N LYS A 237 -47.23 -72.63 0.23
CA LYS A 237 -47.66 -71.38 -0.44
C LYS A 237 -49.02 -70.87 0.08
N ALA A 238 -49.07 -69.61 0.47
CA ALA A 238 -50.25 -68.73 0.44
C ALA A 238 -49.77 -67.26 0.30
N PRO A 239 -50.60 -66.30 -0.17
CA PRO A 239 -50.08 -65.05 -0.74
C PRO A 239 -50.00 -63.86 0.24
N THR A 240 -49.49 -62.74 -0.28
CA THR A 240 -49.44 -61.37 0.26
C THR A 240 -48.41 -61.05 1.34
N LEU A 241 -47.27 -60.48 0.92
CA LEU A 241 -46.69 -59.18 1.35
C LEU A 241 -45.30 -59.05 0.72
N ARG A 242 -45.07 -58.05 -0.15
CA ARG A 242 -43.71 -57.71 -0.60
C ARG A 242 -42.98 -56.94 0.50
N ALA A 243 -41.69 -57.18 0.63
CA ALA A 243 -40.94 -56.96 1.86
C ALA A 243 -40.36 -55.53 1.97
N PRO A 244 -39.75 -55.15 3.12
CA PRO A 244 -39.04 -53.88 3.24
C PRO A 244 -37.78 -53.75 2.36
N THR A 245 -37.27 -54.87 1.82
CA THR A 245 -36.10 -54.95 0.93
C THR A 245 -36.32 -54.19 -0.38
N ASP A 246 -37.41 -54.49 -1.08
CA ASP A 246 -37.77 -53.89 -2.38
C ASP A 246 -37.72 -52.34 -2.31
N LYS A 247 -38.14 -51.77 -1.17
CA LYS A 247 -38.16 -50.32 -0.93
C LYS A 247 -36.77 -49.71 -0.70
N LYS A 248 -35.82 -50.48 -0.13
CA LYS A 248 -34.43 -50.05 -0.01
C LYS A 248 -33.73 -50.10 -1.37
N GLU A 249 -33.99 -51.14 -2.15
CA GLU A 249 -33.49 -51.28 -3.53
C GLU A 249 -33.97 -50.12 -4.41
N ASP A 250 -35.28 -49.88 -4.45
CA ASP A 250 -35.89 -48.75 -5.18
C ASP A 250 -35.31 -47.40 -4.73
N PHE A 251 -35.13 -47.18 -3.42
CA PHE A 251 -34.60 -45.93 -2.89
C PHE A 251 -33.12 -45.72 -3.23
N TYR A 252 -32.28 -46.75 -3.05
CA TYR A 252 -30.85 -46.72 -3.40
C TYR A 252 -30.65 -46.41 -4.89
N ASN A 253 -31.39 -47.12 -5.77
CA ASN A 253 -31.34 -46.89 -7.22
C ASN A 253 -31.79 -45.45 -7.56
N THR A 254 -32.87 -44.97 -6.95
CA THR A 254 -33.34 -43.58 -7.11
C THR A 254 -32.29 -42.55 -6.65
N PHE A 255 -31.60 -42.83 -5.54
CA PHE A 255 -30.63 -41.93 -4.93
C PHE A 255 -29.34 -41.81 -5.75
N TRP A 256 -28.79 -42.92 -6.25
CA TRP A 256 -27.55 -42.86 -7.03
C TRP A 256 -27.76 -42.46 -8.50
N HIS A 257 -28.90 -42.80 -9.11
CA HIS A 257 -29.27 -42.27 -10.43
C HIS A 257 -29.41 -40.73 -10.42
N LEU A 258 -29.75 -40.12 -9.27
CA LEU A 258 -29.79 -38.67 -9.10
C LEU A 258 -28.41 -37.98 -9.22
N GLN A 259 -27.28 -38.72 -9.14
CA GLN A 259 -25.95 -38.18 -9.43
C GLN A 259 -25.65 -38.02 -10.94
N VAL A 260 -26.41 -38.68 -11.83
CA VAL A 260 -26.30 -38.47 -13.29
C VAL A 260 -26.60 -37.01 -13.70
N PRO A 261 -27.76 -36.41 -13.35
CA PRO A 261 -28.03 -35.01 -13.67
C PRO A 261 -27.12 -34.02 -12.92
N PHE A 262 -26.56 -34.37 -11.75
CA PHE A 262 -25.55 -33.56 -11.07
C PHE A 262 -24.22 -33.54 -11.82
N SER A 263 -23.75 -34.69 -12.32
CA SER A 263 -22.48 -34.78 -13.08
C SER A 263 -22.61 -34.26 -14.52
N LYS A 264 -23.78 -34.41 -15.14
CA LYS A 264 -24.02 -34.06 -16.56
C LYS A 264 -25.33 -33.28 -16.77
N PRO A 265 -25.40 -32.00 -16.39
CA PRO A 265 -26.51 -31.10 -16.71
C PRO A 265 -26.92 -31.00 -18.20
N PRO A 266 -26.04 -31.21 -19.22
CA PRO A 266 -26.47 -31.25 -20.62
C PRO A 266 -27.57 -32.27 -20.94
N THR A 267 -27.77 -33.28 -20.09
CA THR A 267 -28.84 -34.26 -20.22
C THR A 267 -30.24 -33.62 -20.17
N PHE A 268 -30.41 -32.44 -19.56
CA PHE A 268 -31.67 -31.68 -19.57
C PHE A 268 -32.09 -31.14 -20.95
N ALA A 269 -31.26 -31.29 -21.99
CA ALA A 269 -31.72 -31.12 -23.38
C ALA A 269 -32.79 -32.18 -23.76
N ASN A 270 -32.81 -33.34 -23.10
CA ASN A 270 -33.85 -34.35 -23.23
C ASN A 270 -35.08 -33.97 -22.39
N LYS A 271 -36.28 -34.08 -22.98
CA LYS A 271 -37.54 -33.68 -22.32
C LYS A 271 -37.95 -34.56 -21.15
N GLU A 272 -37.45 -35.79 -21.09
CA GLU A 272 -37.85 -36.83 -20.13
C GLU A 272 -37.09 -36.70 -18.79
N SER A 273 -35.85 -36.19 -18.82
CA SER A 273 -34.98 -36.14 -17.64
C SER A 273 -35.35 -35.06 -16.60
N LEU A 274 -36.15 -34.06 -16.96
CA LEU A 274 -36.68 -33.09 -15.99
C LEU A 274 -37.84 -33.68 -15.16
N PRO A 275 -38.85 -34.37 -15.74
CA PRO A 275 -39.77 -35.22 -14.98
C PRO A 275 -39.10 -36.22 -14.04
N GLU A 276 -38.05 -36.93 -14.50
CA GLU A 276 -37.30 -37.90 -13.69
C GLU A 276 -36.62 -37.24 -12.49
N LEU A 277 -35.94 -36.10 -12.70
CA LEU A 277 -35.36 -35.28 -11.63
C LEU A 277 -36.41 -34.91 -10.57
N LYS A 278 -37.62 -34.50 -11.00
CA LYS A 278 -38.68 -34.10 -10.09
C LYS A 278 -39.13 -35.25 -9.19
N ASP A 279 -39.36 -36.44 -9.74
CA ASP A 279 -39.76 -37.61 -8.94
C ASP A 279 -38.64 -38.03 -7.98
N ALA A 280 -37.39 -38.13 -8.45
CA ALA A 280 -36.24 -38.46 -7.61
C ALA A 280 -36.05 -37.46 -6.45
N VAL A 281 -36.11 -36.15 -6.70
CA VAL A 281 -36.00 -35.11 -5.66
C VAL A 281 -37.19 -35.16 -4.69
N ASN A 282 -38.42 -35.39 -5.18
CA ASN A 282 -39.60 -35.54 -4.33
C ASN A 282 -39.53 -36.78 -3.42
N ARG A 283 -38.85 -37.86 -3.84
CA ARG A 283 -38.63 -39.07 -3.04
C ARG A 283 -37.47 -38.93 -2.03
N VAL A 284 -36.36 -38.32 -2.43
CA VAL A 284 -35.13 -38.25 -1.61
C VAL A 284 -35.20 -37.13 -0.56
N LEU A 285 -35.67 -35.93 -0.91
CA LEU A 285 -35.65 -34.78 -0.01
C LEU A 285 -36.40 -34.99 1.33
N PRO A 286 -37.55 -35.70 1.39
CA PRO A 286 -38.19 -36.07 2.66
C PRO A 286 -37.33 -36.94 3.59
N VAL A 287 -36.52 -37.86 3.05
CA VAL A 287 -35.66 -38.74 3.85
C VAL A 287 -34.51 -37.93 4.49
N ILE A 288 -33.91 -37.01 3.72
CA ILE A 288 -32.89 -36.07 4.21
C ILE A 288 -33.45 -35.15 5.31
N LYS A 289 -34.70 -34.70 5.17
CA LYS A 289 -35.44 -33.94 6.20
C LYS A 289 -35.65 -34.77 7.47
N GLU A 290 -36.08 -36.03 7.33
CA GLU A 290 -36.30 -36.93 8.48
C GLU A 290 -34.99 -37.22 9.24
N ALA A 291 -33.89 -37.49 8.53
CA ALA A 291 -32.57 -37.67 9.12
C ALA A 291 -32.10 -36.41 9.90
N THR A 292 -32.31 -35.22 9.32
CA THR A 292 -31.94 -33.94 9.96
C THR A 292 -32.82 -33.63 11.17
N ALA A 293 -34.10 -34.00 11.14
CA ALA A 293 -34.98 -33.92 12.30
C ALA A 293 -34.56 -34.90 13.43
N LYS A 294 -34.15 -36.13 13.08
CA LYS A 294 -33.63 -37.14 14.03
C LYS A 294 -32.34 -36.68 14.71
N GLU A 295 -31.34 -36.23 13.95
CA GLU A 295 -30.10 -35.66 14.49
C GLU A 295 -30.38 -34.54 15.49
N ARG A 296 -31.22 -33.57 15.09
CA ARG A 296 -31.58 -32.40 15.90
C ARG A 296 -32.35 -32.78 17.17
N ALA A 297 -33.19 -33.82 17.11
CA ALA A 297 -33.87 -34.37 18.28
C ALA A 297 -32.89 -35.07 19.25
N MET A 298 -31.87 -35.76 18.73
CA MET A 298 -30.83 -36.42 19.55
C MET A 298 -29.84 -35.43 20.18
N MET A 299 -29.46 -34.34 19.49
CA MET A 299 -28.53 -33.35 20.05
C MET A 299 -29.16 -32.43 21.12
N GLY A 300 -30.48 -32.18 21.03
CA GLY A 300 -31.24 -31.40 22.01
C GLY A 300 -30.96 -29.89 22.01
N SER A 301 -31.82 -29.12 22.69
CA SER A 301 -31.78 -27.65 22.67
C SER A 301 -30.69 -27.07 23.60
N ARG A 302 -29.43 -27.07 23.15
CA ARG A 302 -28.33 -26.32 23.77
C ARG A 302 -28.25 -24.86 23.28
N ILE A 303 -29.39 -24.17 23.25
CA ILE A 303 -29.47 -22.72 23.06
C ILE A 303 -30.35 -22.14 24.17
N GLY A 304 -29.72 -21.64 25.22
CA GLY A 304 -30.36 -21.02 26.39
C GLY A 304 -29.28 -20.48 27.33
N ALA A 305 -29.37 -19.20 27.70
CA ALA A 305 -28.33 -18.53 28.46
C ALA A 305 -28.36 -18.91 29.96
N GLY A 306 -27.17 -19.05 30.57
CA GLY A 306 -27.02 -19.30 32.00
C GLY A 306 -25.56 -19.06 32.43
N VAL A 307 -25.34 -18.05 33.26
CA VAL A 307 -24.00 -17.68 33.75
C VAL A 307 -23.62 -18.53 34.97
N GLY A 308 -22.44 -19.14 34.92
CA GLY A 308 -21.63 -19.49 36.09
C GLY A 308 -22.06 -20.68 36.95
N SER A 309 -21.36 -21.82 36.80
CA SER A 309 -20.71 -22.49 37.94
C SER A 309 -19.71 -23.54 37.46
N ASN A 310 -18.65 -23.76 38.25
CA ASN A 310 -17.55 -24.67 37.92
C ASN A 310 -17.96 -26.14 37.94
N LYS A 311 -17.89 -26.80 36.78
CA LYS A 311 -17.47 -28.20 36.67
C LYS A 311 -16.42 -28.32 35.56
N ARG A 312 -15.36 -29.08 35.82
CA ARG A 312 -14.29 -29.38 34.86
C ARG A 312 -14.88 -30.10 33.66
N LYS A 313 -15.23 -29.34 32.61
CA LYS A 313 -15.53 -29.89 31.30
C LYS A 313 -14.19 -30.06 30.59
N ARG A 314 -13.90 -31.28 30.14
CA ARG A 314 -12.75 -31.58 29.29
C ARG A 314 -12.95 -30.79 27.99
N ASP A 315 -12.07 -29.83 27.73
CA ASP A 315 -11.94 -29.29 26.38
C ASP A 315 -11.51 -30.43 25.45
N PRO A 316 -11.98 -30.45 24.19
CA PRO A 316 -11.28 -31.22 23.18
C PRO A 316 -9.90 -30.58 23.02
N GLU A 317 -8.87 -31.30 23.45
CA GLU A 317 -7.49 -30.96 23.12
C GLU A 317 -7.36 -30.89 21.59
N SER A 318 -6.55 -29.97 21.08
CA SER A 318 -6.33 -29.81 19.65
C SER A 318 -5.80 -31.12 19.04
N GLU A 319 -6.59 -31.74 18.16
CA GLU A 319 -6.24 -32.98 17.46
C GLU A 319 -5.19 -32.75 16.36
N GLU A 320 -4.01 -32.24 16.73
CA GLU A 320 -2.79 -32.28 15.91
C GLU A 320 -2.20 -33.71 15.87
N THR A 321 -3.06 -34.72 15.65
CA THR A 321 -2.72 -36.14 15.87
C THR A 321 -3.35 -37.11 14.86
N ASN A 322 -3.58 -36.69 13.61
CA ASN A 322 -3.46 -37.61 12.47
C ASN A 322 -3.24 -36.89 11.12
N VAL A 323 -2.05 -37.04 10.54
CA VAL A 323 -1.79 -36.66 9.14
C VAL A 323 -2.31 -37.74 8.16
N ASN A 324 -2.70 -38.91 8.67
CA ASN A 324 -3.37 -39.99 7.95
C ASN A 324 -4.89 -40.01 8.22
N GLU A 325 -5.55 -38.85 8.23
CA GLU A 325 -7.01 -38.81 8.12
C GLU A 325 -7.39 -39.36 6.73
N TYR A 326 -8.16 -40.45 6.69
CA TYR A 326 -8.47 -41.17 5.45
C TYR A 326 -9.47 -40.37 4.59
N PHE A 327 -8.96 -39.45 3.78
CA PHE A 327 -9.78 -38.57 2.95
C PHE A 327 -10.43 -39.33 1.78
N PHE A 328 -11.72 -39.61 1.88
CA PHE A 328 -12.53 -40.23 0.83
C PHE A 328 -12.79 -39.25 -0.32
N ALA A 329 -11.96 -39.32 -1.36
CA ALA A 329 -12.07 -38.48 -2.57
C ALA A 329 -13.24 -38.84 -3.53
N LYS A 330 -14.06 -39.84 -3.17
CA LYS A 330 -15.27 -40.30 -3.86
C LYS A 330 -16.32 -40.74 -2.84
N PHE A 331 -17.60 -40.67 -3.20
CA PHE A 331 -18.71 -41.24 -2.41
C PHE A 331 -18.58 -42.76 -2.26
N LEU A 332 -19.10 -43.31 -1.16
CA LEU A 332 -19.04 -44.75 -0.85
C LEU A 332 -20.35 -45.44 -1.28
N THR A 333 -20.47 -45.72 -2.57
CA THR A 333 -21.70 -46.24 -3.22
C THR A 333 -22.11 -47.67 -2.81
N SER A 334 -21.72 -48.17 -1.64
CA SER A 334 -22.16 -49.48 -1.13
C SER A 334 -23.60 -49.41 -0.60
N PRO A 335 -24.49 -50.37 -0.94
CA PRO A 335 -25.86 -50.41 -0.44
C PRO A 335 -25.98 -50.39 1.08
N ASP A 336 -25.11 -51.12 1.77
CA ASP A 336 -25.15 -51.24 3.24
C ASP A 336 -24.64 -49.98 3.96
N LEU A 337 -23.90 -49.11 3.27
CA LEU A 337 -23.37 -47.86 3.83
C LEU A 337 -24.32 -46.67 3.65
N LEU A 338 -25.28 -46.70 2.71
CA LEU A 338 -26.13 -45.54 2.41
C LEU A 338 -26.96 -45.06 3.61
N ASP A 339 -27.47 -45.96 4.45
CA ASP A 339 -28.18 -45.59 5.69
C ASP A 339 -27.26 -44.87 6.71
N LEU A 340 -25.96 -45.16 6.68
CA LEU A 340 -24.95 -44.54 7.54
C LEU A 340 -24.42 -43.23 6.95
N GLU A 341 -24.22 -43.14 5.62
CA GLU A 341 -23.94 -41.89 4.92
C GLU A 341 -25.06 -40.87 5.13
N ILE A 342 -26.33 -41.28 5.00
CA ILE A 342 -27.50 -40.40 5.26
C ILE A 342 -27.60 -39.97 6.73
N ALA A 343 -27.03 -40.73 7.67
CA ALA A 343 -26.95 -40.33 9.08
C ALA A 343 -25.90 -39.23 9.32
N ASP A 344 -24.80 -39.20 8.57
CA ASP A 344 -23.79 -38.12 8.67
C ASP A 344 -24.33 -36.77 8.15
N THR A 345 -23.87 -35.70 8.79
CA THR A 345 -24.28 -34.33 8.48
C THR A 345 -23.41 -33.70 7.38
N HIS A 346 -22.19 -34.20 7.13
CA HIS A 346 -21.34 -33.71 6.04
C HIS A 346 -21.83 -34.23 4.68
N PHE A 347 -22.14 -35.52 4.57
CA PHE A 347 -22.76 -36.13 3.39
C PHE A 347 -24.10 -35.45 3.05
N ARG A 348 -24.99 -35.26 4.04
CA ARG A 348 -26.25 -34.50 3.84
C ARG A 348 -26.01 -33.07 3.36
N ARG A 349 -24.95 -32.40 3.84
CA ARG A 349 -24.55 -31.06 3.35
C ARG A 349 -24.03 -31.09 1.92
N GLN A 350 -23.20 -32.08 1.56
CA GLN A 350 -22.69 -32.26 0.19
C GLN A 350 -23.86 -32.45 -0.78
N PHE A 351 -24.78 -33.38 -0.48
CA PHE A 351 -25.98 -33.64 -1.29
C PHE A 351 -26.88 -32.40 -1.43
N LEU A 352 -27.21 -31.73 -0.32
CA LEU A 352 -28.04 -30.51 -0.37
C LEU A 352 -27.34 -29.37 -1.13
N PHE A 353 -26.01 -29.26 -1.06
CA PHE A 353 -25.25 -28.27 -1.80
C PHE A 353 -25.19 -28.60 -3.31
N GLN A 354 -24.97 -29.86 -3.70
CA GLN A 354 -25.11 -30.31 -5.10
C GLN A 354 -26.50 -29.96 -5.66
N LEU A 355 -27.56 -30.22 -4.89
CA LEU A 355 -28.94 -29.90 -5.26
C LEU A 355 -29.15 -28.39 -5.43
N VAL A 356 -28.65 -27.56 -4.51
CA VAL A 356 -28.72 -26.10 -4.62
C VAL A 356 -27.95 -25.57 -5.84
N ILE A 357 -26.76 -26.09 -6.13
CA ILE A 357 -25.99 -25.73 -7.33
C ILE A 357 -26.79 -26.07 -8.61
N LEU A 358 -27.34 -27.28 -8.72
CA LEU A 358 -28.12 -27.66 -9.91
C LEU A 358 -29.38 -26.81 -10.05
N LEU A 359 -30.13 -26.58 -8.97
CA LEU A 359 -31.35 -25.75 -9.02
C LEU A 359 -31.01 -24.29 -9.38
N HIS A 360 -29.91 -23.74 -8.86
CA HIS A 360 -29.41 -22.41 -9.25
C HIS A 360 -29.01 -22.34 -10.72
N HIS A 361 -28.31 -23.36 -11.23
CA HIS A 361 -27.95 -23.49 -12.65
C HIS A 361 -29.19 -23.55 -13.55
N LEU A 362 -30.22 -24.34 -13.20
CA LEU A 362 -31.47 -24.44 -13.95
C LEU A 362 -32.19 -23.09 -14.10
N LEU A 363 -32.16 -22.22 -13.09
CA LEU A 363 -32.77 -20.88 -13.15
C LEU A 363 -32.11 -19.97 -14.21
N THR A 364 -30.85 -20.22 -14.59
CA THR A 364 -30.17 -19.46 -15.65
C THR A 364 -30.74 -19.72 -17.05
N PHE A 365 -31.51 -20.80 -17.24
CA PHE A 365 -32.14 -21.17 -18.51
C PHE A 365 -33.59 -20.70 -18.65
N THR A 366 -34.09 -19.90 -17.70
CA THR A 366 -35.40 -19.24 -17.83
C THR A 366 -35.43 -18.24 -18.99
N LYS A 367 -36.62 -18.02 -19.57
CA LYS A 367 -36.82 -17.10 -20.71
C LYS A 367 -36.27 -15.68 -20.45
N ASN A 368 -36.44 -15.18 -19.23
CA ASN A 368 -35.92 -13.87 -18.81
C ASN A 368 -34.39 -13.86 -18.64
N ALA A 369 -33.80 -14.92 -18.08
CA ALA A 369 -32.35 -15.01 -17.92
C ALA A 369 -31.62 -15.12 -19.27
N LYS A 370 -32.17 -15.92 -20.21
CA LYS A 370 -31.66 -16.01 -21.59
C LYS A 370 -31.68 -14.68 -22.33
N ALA A 371 -32.67 -13.83 -22.10
CA ALA A 371 -32.74 -12.50 -22.72
C ALA A 371 -31.61 -11.55 -22.28
N VAL A 372 -30.92 -11.83 -21.18
CA VAL A 372 -29.79 -11.03 -20.66
C VAL A 372 -28.44 -11.51 -21.22
N TRP A 373 -28.40 -12.58 -22.03
CA TRP A 373 -27.18 -13.12 -22.63
C TRP A 373 -26.67 -12.24 -23.80
N ALA A 374 -26.07 -11.10 -23.46
CA ALA A 374 -25.78 -9.98 -24.36
C ALA A 374 -24.80 -10.26 -25.52
N THR A 375 -24.13 -11.42 -25.58
CA THR A 375 -23.12 -11.71 -26.62
C THR A 375 -23.19 -13.16 -27.13
N PRO A 376 -23.35 -13.41 -28.45
CA PRO A 376 -23.34 -14.76 -29.02
C PRO A 376 -21.93 -15.38 -29.17
N ARG A 377 -20.90 -14.79 -28.53
CA ARG A 377 -19.48 -15.15 -28.72
C ARG A 377 -19.05 -16.43 -27.98
N ASN A 378 -19.79 -16.89 -26.98
CA ASN A 378 -19.52 -18.16 -26.27
C ASN A 378 -20.73 -19.09 -26.26
N ARG A 379 -21.17 -19.53 -27.45
CA ARG A 379 -22.29 -20.47 -27.62
C ARG A 379 -22.07 -21.80 -26.87
N SER A 380 -20.83 -22.21 -26.59
CA SER A 380 -20.51 -23.42 -25.83
C SER A 380 -21.09 -23.46 -24.41
N LEU A 381 -21.38 -22.31 -23.80
CA LEU A 381 -22.04 -22.22 -22.48
C LEU A 381 -23.56 -22.18 -22.56
N GLN A 382 -24.15 -22.19 -23.75
CA GLN A 382 -25.58 -22.05 -23.97
C GLN A 382 -26.21 -23.41 -24.28
N MET A 383 -27.12 -23.85 -23.41
CA MET A 383 -27.89 -25.09 -23.59
C MET A 383 -29.23 -24.79 -24.28
N ASP A 384 -29.60 -25.64 -25.25
CA ASP A 384 -30.88 -25.58 -25.98
C ASP A 384 -32.09 -26.08 -25.14
N PHE A 385 -31.94 -26.08 -23.82
CA PHE A 385 -33.00 -26.27 -22.83
C PHE A 385 -33.53 -24.91 -22.36
N THR A 386 -34.85 -24.74 -22.27
CA THR A 386 -35.48 -23.51 -21.73
C THR A 386 -36.46 -23.90 -20.64
N LEU A 387 -36.29 -23.35 -19.44
CA LEU A 387 -37.15 -23.64 -18.30
C LEU A 387 -38.48 -22.89 -18.42
N GLU A 388 -39.60 -23.61 -18.36
CA GLU A 388 -40.95 -23.04 -18.40
C GLU A 388 -41.37 -22.46 -17.05
N ALA A 389 -42.46 -21.67 -17.03
CA ALA A 389 -42.85 -20.89 -15.86
C ALA A 389 -43.16 -21.76 -14.62
N ASP A 390 -43.97 -22.82 -14.80
CA ASP A 390 -44.36 -23.73 -13.73
C ASP A 390 -43.16 -24.53 -13.20
N ASP A 391 -42.24 -24.90 -14.10
CA ASP A 391 -40.99 -25.57 -13.76
C ASP A 391 -40.05 -24.65 -12.98
N ALA A 392 -39.96 -23.38 -13.37
CA ALA A 392 -39.16 -22.36 -12.69
C ALA A 392 -39.70 -22.10 -11.27
N GLN A 393 -41.02 -22.12 -11.07
CA GLN A 393 -41.62 -22.03 -9.73
C GLN A 393 -41.29 -23.29 -8.89
N TRP A 394 -41.40 -24.50 -9.45
CA TRP A 394 -40.98 -25.72 -8.74
C TRP A 394 -39.49 -25.70 -8.36
N VAL A 395 -38.61 -25.17 -9.23
CA VAL A 395 -37.18 -25.01 -8.94
C VAL A 395 -36.95 -24.01 -7.79
N GLN A 396 -37.62 -22.86 -7.79
CA GLN A 396 -37.55 -21.87 -6.70
C GLN A 396 -38.04 -22.47 -5.36
N ASP A 397 -39.19 -23.14 -5.36
CA ASP A 397 -39.77 -23.75 -4.16
C ASP A 397 -38.84 -24.81 -3.54
N ASN A 398 -38.15 -25.61 -4.36
CA ASN A 398 -37.23 -26.62 -3.86
C ASN A 398 -35.85 -26.07 -3.49
N LEU A 399 -35.38 -25.00 -4.14
CA LEU A 399 -34.18 -24.28 -3.74
C LEU A 399 -34.36 -23.64 -2.35
N ASN A 400 -35.52 -23.02 -2.10
CA ASN A 400 -35.88 -22.50 -0.79
C ASN A 400 -35.94 -23.63 0.27
N LYS A 401 -36.62 -24.75 -0.01
CA LYS A 401 -36.66 -25.91 0.89
C LYS A 401 -35.27 -26.47 1.20
N ALA A 402 -34.38 -26.57 0.22
CA ALA A 402 -33.02 -27.09 0.42
C ALA A 402 -32.16 -26.12 1.26
N MET A 403 -32.26 -24.81 1.00
CA MET A 403 -31.58 -23.78 1.80
C MET A 403 -32.11 -23.73 3.25
N ASP A 404 -33.40 -24.00 3.48
CA ASP A 404 -33.97 -24.07 4.83
C ASP A 404 -33.60 -25.36 5.59
N GLU A 405 -33.31 -26.48 4.91
CA GLU A 405 -32.69 -27.64 5.56
C GLU A 405 -31.20 -27.40 5.86
N LEU A 406 -30.45 -26.77 4.95
CA LEU A 406 -29.06 -26.39 5.20
C LEU A 406 -28.91 -25.53 6.46
N LYS A 407 -29.79 -24.54 6.65
CA LYS A 407 -29.87 -23.70 7.88
C LYS A 407 -30.12 -24.49 9.16
N GLN A 408 -30.71 -25.69 9.08
CA GLN A 408 -31.06 -26.55 10.22
C GLN A 408 -29.97 -27.58 10.57
N THR A 409 -28.98 -27.79 9.71
CA THR A 409 -27.86 -28.72 9.96
C THR A 409 -26.92 -28.27 11.08
N THR A 410 -26.40 -29.22 11.84
CA THR A 410 -25.39 -29.01 12.90
C THR A 410 -23.97 -29.37 12.42
N PRO A 411 -22.90 -28.70 12.88
CA PRO A 411 -22.86 -27.44 13.62
C PRO A 411 -23.00 -26.20 12.72
N ASN A 412 -23.50 -25.08 13.23
CA ASN A 412 -23.49 -23.75 12.58
C ASN A 412 -24.17 -23.65 11.18
N GLY A 413 -25.22 -24.44 10.89
CA GLY A 413 -25.90 -24.46 9.58
C GLY A 413 -26.38 -23.12 9.03
N ARG A 414 -26.69 -22.13 9.87
CA ARG A 414 -27.04 -20.76 9.41
C ARG A 414 -25.87 -20.05 8.72
N ALA A 415 -24.71 -20.01 9.37
CA ALA A 415 -23.49 -19.42 8.79
C ALA A 415 -23.02 -20.20 7.56
N PHE A 416 -23.24 -21.52 7.52
CA PHE A 416 -23.01 -22.34 6.34
C PHE A 416 -23.92 -21.95 5.16
N ALA A 417 -25.22 -21.74 5.40
CA ALA A 417 -26.16 -21.29 4.38
C ALA A 417 -25.90 -19.84 3.89
N GLU A 418 -25.51 -18.93 4.78
CA GLU A 418 -25.09 -17.55 4.44
C GLU A 418 -23.80 -17.55 3.60
N THR A 419 -22.86 -18.44 3.91
CA THR A 419 -21.65 -18.69 3.11
C THR A 419 -22.00 -19.23 1.72
N ILE A 420 -22.91 -20.21 1.63
CA ILE A 420 -23.41 -20.75 0.36
C ILE A 420 -24.07 -19.66 -0.49
N GLN A 421 -24.93 -18.82 0.09
CA GLN A 421 -25.54 -17.70 -0.63
C GLN A 421 -24.49 -16.74 -1.20
N THR A 422 -23.44 -16.44 -0.43
CA THR A 422 -22.30 -15.61 -0.87
C THR A 422 -21.49 -16.28 -2.00
N ILE A 423 -21.35 -17.61 -1.97
CA ILE A 423 -20.68 -18.39 -3.02
C ILE A 423 -21.48 -18.35 -4.33
N LEU A 424 -22.80 -18.56 -4.27
CA LEU A 424 -23.69 -18.54 -5.46
C LEU A 424 -23.74 -17.16 -6.12
N GLU A 425 -23.68 -16.07 -5.34
CA GLU A 425 -23.56 -14.72 -5.90
C GLU A 425 -22.20 -14.47 -6.57
N ARG A 426 -21.10 -15.01 -6.01
CA ARG A 426 -19.78 -14.98 -6.67
C ARG A 426 -19.77 -15.82 -7.95
N GLU A 427 -20.36 -17.00 -7.92
CA GLU A 427 -20.52 -17.89 -9.09
C GLU A 427 -21.28 -17.18 -10.23
N LYS A 428 -22.41 -16.54 -9.92
CA LYS A 428 -23.19 -15.74 -10.89
C LYS A 428 -22.33 -14.66 -11.57
N ASN A 429 -21.48 -13.97 -10.80
CA ASN A 429 -20.54 -12.97 -11.33
C ASN A 429 -19.41 -13.61 -12.17
N TRP A 430 -18.91 -14.78 -11.77
CA TRP A 430 -17.92 -15.56 -12.54
C TRP A 430 -18.48 -16.05 -13.88
N VAL A 431 -19.72 -16.59 -13.90
CA VAL A 431 -20.43 -16.99 -15.12
C VAL A 431 -20.66 -15.79 -16.05
N LYS A 432 -20.99 -14.62 -15.51
CA LYS A 432 -21.08 -13.37 -16.29
C LYS A 432 -19.74 -13.03 -16.95
N TRP A 433 -18.66 -12.93 -16.18
CA TRP A 433 -17.31 -12.63 -16.67
C TRP A 433 -16.82 -13.64 -17.73
N LYS A 434 -17.18 -14.90 -17.57
CA LYS A 434 -16.90 -15.98 -18.54
C LYS A 434 -17.69 -15.85 -19.85
N ASN A 435 -18.93 -15.36 -19.80
CA ASN A 435 -19.70 -15.01 -20.99
C ASN A 435 -19.14 -13.76 -21.69
N GLU A 436 -18.48 -12.86 -20.95
CA GLU A 436 -17.71 -11.71 -21.43
C GLU A 436 -16.29 -12.10 -21.94
N LEU A 437 -16.08 -13.39 -22.24
CA LEU A 437 -14.83 -14.00 -22.72
C LEU A 437 -13.62 -13.86 -21.78
N CYS A 438 -13.86 -13.81 -20.47
CA CYS A 438 -12.80 -13.74 -19.46
C CYS A 438 -11.84 -12.55 -19.67
N ALA A 439 -12.39 -11.36 -19.90
CA ALA A 439 -11.58 -10.13 -20.05
C ALA A 439 -10.58 -9.96 -18.88
N PRO A 440 -9.28 -9.72 -19.14
CA PRO A 440 -8.27 -9.63 -18.08
C PRO A 440 -8.65 -8.65 -16.97
N PHE A 441 -8.45 -9.06 -15.71
CA PHE A 441 -8.62 -8.18 -14.55
C PHE A 441 -7.51 -7.11 -14.46
N ASP A 442 -6.39 -7.36 -15.14
CA ASP A 442 -5.25 -6.46 -15.25
C ASP A 442 -5.63 -5.22 -16.05
N LYS A 443 -5.66 -4.07 -15.36
CA LYS A 443 -5.73 -2.77 -16.02
C LYS A 443 -4.40 -2.53 -16.74
N GLU A 444 -4.46 -2.18 -18.03
CA GLU A 444 -3.26 -1.79 -18.79
C GLU A 444 -2.42 -0.78 -17.99
N THR A 445 -1.10 -0.97 -17.98
CA THR A 445 -0.20 -0.01 -17.35
C THR A 445 -0.39 1.36 -18.00
N TRP A 446 -0.51 2.40 -17.16
CA TRP A 446 -0.81 3.75 -17.64
C TRP A 446 0.23 4.16 -18.68
N SER A 447 -0.26 4.42 -19.90
CA SER A 447 0.53 4.84 -21.04
C SER A 447 -0.10 6.09 -21.63
N THR A 448 0.74 7.03 -22.03
CA THR A 448 0.33 8.20 -22.81
C THR A 448 0.89 8.08 -24.22
N THR A 449 0.22 8.69 -25.18
CA THR A 449 0.84 8.91 -26.50
C THR A 449 1.70 10.16 -26.39
N GLN A 450 2.94 10.07 -26.86
CA GLN A 450 3.83 11.20 -27.12
C GLN A 450 4.34 11.03 -28.56
N ASP A 451 4.98 12.05 -29.14
CA ASP A 451 5.14 12.14 -30.61
C ASP A 451 5.94 11.00 -31.28
N GLU A 452 6.66 10.18 -30.50
CA GLU A 452 7.39 8.98 -30.96
C GLU A 452 6.79 7.63 -30.50
N GLY A 453 5.62 7.61 -29.81
CA GLY A 453 4.89 6.36 -29.53
C GLY A 453 4.02 6.32 -28.28
N LYS A 454 3.54 5.11 -27.94
CA LYS A 454 2.89 4.78 -26.64
C LYS A 454 4.01 4.64 -25.59
N VAL A 455 4.15 5.62 -24.69
CA VAL A 455 5.19 5.63 -23.64
C VAL A 455 4.60 5.30 -22.27
N GLY A 456 5.30 4.50 -21.47
CA GLY A 456 4.84 4.08 -20.15
C GLY A 456 4.99 5.16 -19.08
N LEU A 457 4.27 5.02 -17.96
CA LEU A 457 4.27 5.95 -16.81
C LEU A 457 5.69 6.41 -16.39
N PHE A 458 6.67 5.53 -16.37
CA PHE A 458 8.05 5.88 -15.98
C PHE A 458 8.71 6.82 -17.00
N GLU A 459 8.55 6.60 -18.29
CA GLU A 459 9.20 7.38 -19.34
C GLU A 459 8.50 8.72 -19.55
N ALA A 460 7.17 8.70 -19.61
CA ALA A 460 6.33 9.89 -19.66
C ALA A 460 6.55 10.84 -18.46
N THR A 461 6.88 10.29 -17.28
CA THR A 461 7.24 11.10 -16.10
C THR A 461 8.75 11.34 -15.95
N ARG A 462 9.63 10.90 -16.86
CA ARG A 462 11.10 10.99 -16.69
C ARG A 462 11.55 12.43 -16.40
N VAL A 463 11.13 13.37 -17.24
CA VAL A 463 11.44 14.82 -17.10
C VAL A 463 10.91 15.37 -15.77
N LEU A 464 9.69 14.99 -15.37
CA LEU A 464 9.08 15.43 -14.12
C LEU A 464 9.79 14.83 -12.89
N ARG A 465 10.29 13.60 -13.00
CA ARG A 465 11.04 12.90 -11.95
C ARG A 465 12.50 13.36 -11.86
N GLU A 466 13.10 13.84 -12.95
CA GLU A 466 14.40 14.51 -12.91
C GLU A 466 14.29 15.88 -12.24
N LYS A 467 13.29 16.69 -12.60
CA LYS A 467 12.97 17.94 -11.89
C LYS A 467 12.62 17.73 -10.40
N ASN A 468 12.01 16.60 -10.05
CA ASN A 468 11.74 16.24 -8.64
C ASN A 468 12.90 15.50 -7.92
N LYS A 469 14.02 15.23 -8.61
CA LYS A 469 15.27 14.71 -8.04
C LYS A 469 16.26 15.83 -7.71
N GLU A 470 16.15 16.98 -8.38
CA GLU A 470 16.87 18.18 -7.97
C GLU A 470 16.50 18.48 -6.51
N PRO A 471 17.49 18.70 -5.61
CA PRO A 471 17.18 19.15 -4.26
C PRO A 471 16.44 20.49 -4.37
N ARG A 472 15.34 20.63 -3.61
CA ARG A 472 14.61 21.89 -3.54
C ARG A 472 15.57 23.01 -3.12
N GLU A 473 15.44 24.18 -3.73
CA GLU A 473 16.18 25.38 -3.34
C GLU A 473 16.10 25.57 -1.82
N ASP A 474 17.24 25.84 -1.17
CA ASP A 474 17.31 26.00 0.27
C ASP A 474 16.32 27.07 0.73
N TRP A 475 15.43 26.69 1.65
CA TRP A 475 14.33 27.55 2.07
C TRP A 475 14.88 28.86 2.67
N PRO A 476 14.53 30.04 2.12
CA PRO A 476 15.24 31.30 2.38
C PRO A 476 15.11 31.81 3.82
N HIS A 477 14.23 31.18 4.62
CA HIS A 477 13.92 31.55 5.99
C HIS A 477 14.28 30.39 6.91
N THR A 478 15.49 30.40 7.49
CA THR A 478 16.05 29.28 8.27
C THR A 478 15.21 28.85 9.49
N LEU A 479 14.24 29.68 9.91
CA LEU A 479 13.28 29.38 10.98
C LEU A 479 11.84 29.26 10.48
N GLY A 480 11.66 28.81 9.24
CA GLY A 480 10.37 28.45 8.64
C GLY A 480 9.60 29.63 8.04
N THR A 481 9.55 30.78 8.71
CA THR A 481 8.89 31.99 8.17
C THR A 481 9.81 33.21 8.18
N GLU A 482 9.53 34.15 7.27
CA GLU A 482 10.26 35.41 7.15
C GLU A 482 10.31 36.20 8.48
N PRO A 483 9.19 36.44 9.20
CA PRO A 483 9.24 37.22 10.43
C PRO A 483 9.99 36.52 11.56
N LEU A 484 9.88 35.19 11.70
CA LEU A 484 10.65 34.47 12.73
C LEU A 484 12.14 34.54 12.44
N THR A 485 12.52 34.43 11.16
CA THR A 485 13.91 34.48 10.74
C THR A 485 14.50 35.89 10.91
N GLU A 486 13.73 36.95 10.60
CA GLU A 486 14.14 38.32 10.91
C GLU A 486 14.28 38.56 12.42
N ILE A 487 13.29 38.18 13.24
CA ILE A 487 13.32 38.37 14.71
C ILE A 487 14.53 37.67 15.34
N TRP A 488 14.88 36.46 14.89
CA TRP A 488 16.05 35.76 15.39
C TRP A 488 17.38 36.34 14.88
N GLN A 489 17.38 36.96 13.70
CA GLN A 489 18.52 37.73 13.18
C GLN A 489 18.68 39.11 13.84
N MET A 490 17.62 39.68 14.44
CA MET A 490 17.72 40.88 15.30
C MET A 490 18.52 40.59 16.58
N GLY A 491 18.67 39.32 16.96
CA GLY A 491 19.68 38.89 17.91
C GLY A 491 19.27 38.89 19.39
N TYR A 492 17.97 39.08 19.69
CA TYR A 492 17.41 38.94 21.04
C TYR A 492 17.82 37.61 21.68
N ARG A 493 18.35 37.67 22.91
CA ARG A 493 18.82 36.50 23.66
C ARG A 493 18.23 36.43 25.06
N ASP A 494 18.05 37.57 25.71
CA ASP A 494 17.60 37.66 27.09
C ASP A 494 16.49 38.71 27.26
N LEU A 495 15.73 38.62 28.37
CA LEU A 495 14.56 39.49 28.59
C LEU A 495 14.93 40.98 28.73
N PHE A 496 16.18 41.27 29.12
CA PHE A 496 16.73 42.64 29.20
C PHE A 496 16.79 43.35 27.85
N ASP A 497 16.85 42.62 26.72
CA ASP A 497 16.81 43.21 25.38
C ASP A 497 15.46 43.91 25.07
N LEU A 498 14.45 43.75 25.93
CA LEU A 498 13.14 44.41 25.84
C LEU A 498 13.01 45.63 26.77
N GLU A 499 13.85 45.76 27.78
CA GLU A 499 13.80 46.89 28.75
C GLU A 499 14.46 48.17 28.21
N THR A 500 15.40 48.02 27.26
CA THR A 500 15.97 49.15 26.51
C THR A 500 15.51 49.11 25.06
N PRO A 501 14.54 49.95 24.65
CA PRO A 501 14.04 49.92 23.28
C PRO A 501 15.17 50.29 22.30
N PHE A 502 15.39 49.40 21.34
CA PHE A 502 16.47 49.47 20.35
C PHE A 502 16.58 50.86 19.73
N GLN A 503 17.64 51.61 20.07
CA GLN A 503 18.01 52.81 19.34
C GLN A 503 18.82 52.41 18.11
N PRO A 504 18.31 52.60 16.88
CA PRO A 504 19.16 52.58 15.71
C PRO A 504 20.11 53.78 15.82
N GLY A 505 21.41 53.57 15.55
CA GLY A 505 22.42 54.62 15.67
C GLY A 505 22.14 55.86 14.79
N ASP A 506 22.84 56.97 15.05
CA ASP A 506 22.60 58.25 14.35
C ASP A 506 22.61 58.06 12.82
N VAL A 507 21.75 58.82 12.12
CA VAL A 507 21.47 58.66 10.68
C VAL A 507 22.75 58.70 9.83
N LYS A 508 23.78 59.38 10.33
CA LYS A 508 25.14 59.45 9.78
C LYS A 508 25.83 58.09 9.62
N ASP A 509 25.60 57.13 10.51
CA ASP A 509 26.20 55.79 10.43
C ASP A 509 25.54 54.89 9.36
N PHE A 510 24.26 55.10 9.09
CA PHE A 510 23.60 54.48 7.94
C PHE A 510 24.15 55.05 6.61
N ILE A 511 24.43 56.36 6.53
CA ILE A 511 25.08 56.96 5.35
C ILE A 511 26.48 56.37 5.11
N LYS A 512 27.27 56.09 6.17
CA LYS A 512 28.57 55.39 6.03
C LYS A 512 28.41 54.01 5.38
N LYS A 513 27.38 53.24 5.76
CA LYS A 513 27.07 51.93 5.18
C LYS A 513 26.60 52.02 3.72
N ILE A 514 25.72 52.97 3.41
CA ILE A 514 25.23 53.23 2.04
C ILE A 514 26.41 53.54 1.10
N LYS A 515 27.32 54.44 1.51
CA LYS A 515 28.54 54.76 0.75
C LYS A 515 29.49 53.56 0.59
N LEU A 516 29.52 52.66 1.57
CA LEU A 516 30.36 51.45 1.51
C LEU A 516 29.79 50.40 0.53
N GLU A 517 28.46 50.28 0.41
CA GLU A 517 27.85 49.46 -0.65
C GLU A 517 27.99 50.12 -2.04
N ASP A 518 27.88 51.45 -2.16
CA ASP A 518 28.17 52.15 -3.42
C ASP A 518 29.61 51.89 -3.91
N ASN A 519 30.59 51.97 -3.01
CA ASN A 519 31.98 51.63 -3.33
C ASN A 519 32.14 50.16 -3.77
N ARG A 520 31.36 49.22 -3.21
CA ARG A 520 31.36 47.80 -3.62
C ARG A 520 30.74 47.61 -5.01
N ILE A 521 29.64 48.31 -5.29
CA ILE A 521 28.97 48.32 -6.60
C ILE A 521 29.93 48.88 -7.66
N GLU A 522 30.61 49.99 -7.39
CA GLU A 522 31.58 50.59 -8.30
C GLU A 522 32.80 49.69 -8.52
N MET A 523 33.38 49.11 -7.46
CA MET A 523 34.48 48.15 -7.58
C MET A 523 34.09 46.89 -8.36
N ARG A 524 32.88 46.35 -8.19
CA ARG A 524 32.39 45.21 -8.99
C ARG A 524 32.19 45.60 -10.46
N LYS A 525 31.59 46.75 -10.74
CA LYS A 525 31.42 47.28 -12.12
C LYS A 525 32.77 47.52 -12.79
N LYS A 526 33.77 48.02 -12.06
CA LYS A 526 35.15 48.22 -12.54
C LYS A 526 35.89 46.90 -12.81
N ALA A 527 35.75 45.91 -11.93
CA ALA A 527 36.33 44.58 -12.14
C ALA A 527 35.74 43.86 -13.35
N LEU A 528 34.42 43.97 -13.56
CA LEU A 528 33.75 43.44 -14.76
C LEU A 528 34.21 44.13 -16.05
N ALA A 529 34.46 45.44 -16.02
CA ALA A 529 35.03 46.16 -17.15
C ALA A 529 36.47 45.71 -17.46
N GLN A 530 37.32 45.57 -16.45
CA GLN A 530 38.70 45.11 -16.61
C GLN A 530 38.80 43.66 -17.12
N ALA A 531 37.82 42.81 -16.81
CA ALA A 531 37.75 41.44 -17.32
C ALA A 531 37.44 41.33 -18.84
N LEU A 532 37.04 42.42 -19.50
CA LEU A 532 36.72 42.45 -20.92
C LEU A 532 37.88 42.93 -21.82
N GLU A 533 38.98 43.41 -21.23
CA GLU A 533 40.17 43.90 -21.94
C GLU A 533 41.39 43.01 -21.64
N PRO A 534 41.45 41.76 -22.16
CA PRO A 534 42.12 41.59 -23.47
C PRO A 534 41.70 40.34 -24.28
N GLN A 535 40.97 40.52 -25.39
CA GLN A 535 40.88 39.51 -26.49
C GLN A 535 41.07 40.11 -27.90
N ALA A 536 41.57 41.34 -28.01
CA ALA A 536 41.65 42.08 -29.27
C ALA A 536 43.08 42.19 -29.86
N GLN A 537 43.94 41.18 -29.71
CA GLN A 537 45.31 41.22 -30.25
C GLN A 537 45.97 39.82 -30.43
N THR A 538 45.66 39.11 -31.53
CA THR A 538 46.57 38.23 -32.31
C THR A 538 45.80 37.48 -33.42
N SER A 539 46.09 37.70 -34.70
CA SER A 539 45.63 36.81 -35.79
C SER A 539 46.40 37.03 -37.12
N THR A 540 47.17 36.03 -37.57
CA THR A 540 47.79 35.92 -38.91
C THR A 540 48.18 34.44 -39.18
N PRO A 541 48.21 33.94 -40.43
CA PRO A 541 47.35 32.78 -40.74
C PRO A 541 47.94 31.61 -41.60
N THR A 542 47.05 30.67 -42.01
CA THR A 542 47.11 29.71 -43.16
C THR A 542 48.00 28.45 -43.09
N PRO A 543 47.76 27.38 -43.91
CA PRO A 543 46.55 26.94 -44.66
C PRO A 543 46.17 25.40 -44.66
N LYS A 544 44.87 25.09 -44.94
CA LYS A 544 44.20 23.98 -45.73
C LYS A 544 44.91 22.60 -45.99
N ALA A 545 44.28 21.41 -46.18
CA ALA A 545 42.92 20.94 -46.63
C ALA A 545 42.79 19.37 -46.48
N PRO A 546 41.76 18.60 -46.98
CA PRO A 546 40.29 18.78 -47.11
C PRO A 546 39.45 17.53 -46.57
N PRO A 547 38.33 16.94 -47.14
CA PRO A 547 37.14 16.50 -46.35
C PRO A 547 36.69 15.01 -46.51
N PRO A 548 35.59 14.51 -45.86
CA PRO A 548 34.16 14.65 -46.29
C PRO A 548 33.18 15.09 -45.14
N GLU A 549 32.09 15.85 -45.34
CA GLU A 549 30.74 15.56 -45.93
C GLU A 549 29.80 14.67 -45.05
N LYS A 550 28.50 15.00 -44.78
CA LYS A 550 27.65 16.18 -45.11
C LYS A 550 26.29 16.22 -44.33
N ASN A 551 25.64 17.40 -44.38
CA ASN A 551 24.16 17.64 -44.37
C ASN A 551 23.33 17.51 -43.06
N THR A 552 22.31 18.36 -42.79
CA THR A 552 21.85 19.62 -43.43
C THR A 552 21.01 20.50 -42.48
N GLY A 553 20.93 21.81 -42.77
CA GLY A 553 19.91 22.74 -42.26
C GLY A 553 20.43 23.76 -41.23
N GLU A 554 20.13 25.05 -41.33
CA GLU A 554 19.56 25.81 -42.45
C GLU A 554 19.95 27.30 -42.32
N ARG A 555 19.99 28.08 -43.41
CA ARG A 555 20.34 29.52 -43.37
C ARG A 555 19.54 30.33 -44.39
N LEU A 556 18.77 31.29 -43.90
CA LEU A 556 18.13 32.33 -44.70
C LEU A 556 19.10 33.50 -44.98
N MET A 557 19.12 33.99 -46.23
CA MET A 557 18.61 35.33 -46.57
C MET A 557 18.70 35.61 -48.09
N ASN A 558 17.56 36.09 -48.63
CA ASN A 558 17.33 37.00 -49.77
C ASN A 558 18.12 36.86 -51.09
N VAL A 559 17.38 36.96 -52.21
CA VAL A 559 17.42 38.13 -53.13
C VAL A 559 16.08 38.26 -53.88
N ASP A 560 15.82 39.46 -54.37
CA ASP A 560 14.58 40.14 -54.82
C ASP A 560 13.62 39.50 -55.84
N ALA A 561 12.40 40.08 -55.87
CA ALA A 561 11.49 40.33 -57.01
C ALA A 561 11.04 39.16 -57.93
N SER A 562 9.74 39.00 -58.23
CA SER A 562 8.92 40.05 -58.87
C SER A 562 7.42 39.71 -59.03
N SER A 563 6.59 40.76 -59.07
CA SER A 563 5.28 40.90 -59.75
C SER A 563 4.17 39.80 -59.71
N SER A 564 3.02 40.25 -59.17
CA SER A 564 1.64 40.14 -59.72
C SER A 564 0.70 38.97 -59.33
N ALA A 565 -0.48 39.38 -58.80
CA ALA A 565 -1.85 38.80 -58.84
C ALA A 565 -2.08 37.30 -58.47
N THR A 566 -3.17 36.89 -57.80
CA THR A 566 -4.53 37.48 -57.77
C THR A 566 -5.27 37.20 -56.43
N THR A 567 -6.33 37.96 -56.18
CA THR A 567 -7.22 38.03 -55.00
C THR A 567 -8.00 36.75 -54.63
N ALA A 568 -8.07 36.40 -53.33
CA ALA A 568 -9.24 35.83 -52.61
C ALA A 568 -8.93 35.76 -51.08
N GLN A 569 -9.40 36.70 -50.25
CA GLN A 569 -10.63 36.60 -49.42
C GLN A 569 -10.83 35.28 -48.65
N ILE A 570 -10.81 35.38 -47.31
CA ILE A 570 -11.36 34.40 -46.34
C ILE A 570 -12.39 35.14 -45.47
N PRO A 571 -13.61 34.60 -45.26
CA PRO A 571 -14.64 35.21 -44.42
C PRO A 571 -14.55 34.79 -42.94
N ALA A 572 -15.11 35.60 -42.04
CA ALA A 572 -15.50 35.17 -40.69
C ALA A 572 -16.80 34.32 -40.73
N PRO A 573 -17.18 33.62 -39.64
CA PRO A 573 -18.20 34.22 -38.77
C PRO A 573 -18.22 33.81 -37.26
N THR A 574 -18.81 34.70 -36.45
CA THR A 574 -19.66 34.52 -35.23
C THR A 574 -19.36 33.49 -34.10
N PRO A 575 -19.48 33.90 -32.81
CA PRO A 575 -19.56 33.01 -31.64
C PRO A 575 -20.97 32.92 -30.99
N ALA A 576 -21.37 31.71 -30.56
CA ALA A 576 -22.46 31.35 -29.63
C ALA A 576 -22.51 29.80 -29.49
N ALA A 577 -22.98 29.13 -28.43
CA ALA A 577 -23.32 29.45 -27.03
C ALA A 577 -23.31 28.11 -26.21
N PRO A 578 -23.27 28.10 -24.87
CA PRO A 578 -23.07 26.86 -24.09
C PRO A 578 -24.36 26.12 -23.68
N ALA A 579 -24.32 24.79 -23.73
CA ALA A 579 -25.26 23.85 -23.10
C ALA A 579 -24.47 22.59 -22.67
N ALA A 580 -24.35 22.27 -21.38
CA ALA A 580 -25.33 21.58 -20.52
C ALA A 580 -25.35 20.06 -20.72
N SER A 581 -24.88 19.31 -19.70
CA SER A 581 -25.00 17.86 -19.56
C SER A 581 -25.73 17.50 -18.25
N LEU A 582 -26.44 16.37 -18.25
CA LEU A 582 -27.49 16.07 -17.26
C LEU A 582 -27.03 15.08 -16.18
N LEU A 583 -27.61 15.22 -14.97
CA LEU A 583 -27.55 14.25 -13.88
C LEU A 583 -28.95 13.63 -13.64
N HIS A 584 -28.96 12.41 -13.10
CA HIS A 584 -30.15 11.62 -12.75
C HIS A 584 -29.95 11.07 -11.30
N PRO A 585 -30.98 10.60 -10.56
CA PRO A 585 -31.42 11.39 -9.41
C PRO A 585 -31.77 10.59 -8.14
N SER A 586 -31.70 11.23 -6.97
CA SER A 586 -32.45 10.77 -5.79
C SER A 586 -32.68 11.86 -4.73
N LEU A 587 -33.88 11.80 -4.14
CA LEU A 587 -34.41 12.54 -2.97
C LEU A 587 -35.07 13.93 -3.20
N PRO A 588 -36.07 14.32 -2.35
CA PRO A 588 -37.19 15.16 -2.77
C PRO A 588 -37.19 16.61 -2.21
N PRO A 589 -38.04 17.53 -2.75
CA PRO A 589 -37.98 18.97 -2.46
C PRO A 589 -38.79 19.43 -1.25
N ARG A 590 -38.52 20.67 -0.79
CA ARG A 590 -39.37 21.46 0.13
C ARG A 590 -39.47 22.93 -0.35
N PRO A 591 -40.47 23.71 0.12
CA PRO A 591 -41.24 24.58 -0.78
C PRO A 591 -40.78 26.04 -0.88
N THR A 592 -41.30 26.71 -1.91
CA THR A 592 -41.14 28.13 -2.22
C THR A 592 -42.13 29.04 -1.49
N THR A 593 -41.72 30.29 -1.23
CA THR A 593 -42.62 31.46 -1.13
C THR A 593 -41.88 32.71 -1.61
N VAL A 594 -42.60 33.70 -2.16
CA VAL A 594 -42.03 34.80 -2.98
C VAL A 594 -42.77 36.11 -2.73
N VAL A 595 -42.06 37.24 -2.65
CA VAL A 595 -42.59 38.62 -2.81
C VAL A 595 -41.53 39.52 -3.49
N ALA A 596 -41.95 40.51 -4.29
CA ALA A 596 -41.14 41.51 -5.02
C ALA A 596 -41.61 42.95 -4.68
N ALA A 597 -41.10 44.09 -5.18
CA ALA A 597 -40.16 44.43 -6.26
C ALA A 597 -39.22 45.60 -5.81
N ALA A 598 -38.77 46.66 -6.53
CA ALA A 598 -39.05 47.27 -7.84
C ALA A 598 -37.80 48.04 -8.39
N SER A 599 -37.96 49.05 -9.26
CA SER A 599 -36.88 49.76 -10.00
C SER A 599 -37.18 51.25 -10.32
N PRO A 600 -36.19 52.03 -10.82
CA PRO A 600 -36.43 53.01 -11.92
C PRO A 600 -35.26 52.99 -12.99
N PRO A 601 -34.97 54.01 -13.87
CA PRO A 601 -34.85 53.79 -15.34
C PRO A 601 -33.49 54.25 -16.00
N PRO A 602 -33.30 54.13 -17.35
CA PRO A 602 -31.98 54.26 -18.03
C PRO A 602 -31.69 55.59 -18.79
N PRO A 603 -30.43 55.84 -19.27
CA PRO A 603 -30.01 57.11 -19.91
C PRO A 603 -29.38 57.04 -21.35
N VAL A 604 -29.58 58.11 -22.16
CA VAL A 604 -28.86 58.55 -23.40
C VAL A 604 -29.37 59.96 -23.81
N PRO A 605 -28.84 60.71 -24.82
CA PRO A 605 -27.48 60.87 -25.37
C PRO A 605 -27.04 62.35 -25.60
N VAL A 606 -25.74 62.65 -25.85
CA VAL A 606 -25.22 63.86 -26.57
C VAL A 606 -23.78 63.63 -27.09
N PRO A 607 -23.23 64.41 -28.08
CA PRO A 607 -22.29 63.86 -29.07
C PRO A 607 -20.91 64.55 -29.30
N THR A 608 -20.05 63.83 -30.04
CA THR A 608 -18.98 64.26 -30.99
C THR A 608 -18.09 65.49 -30.73
N LEU A 609 -16.77 65.27 -30.78
CA LEU A 609 -15.80 66.16 -31.47
C LEU A 609 -14.67 65.34 -32.14
N THR A 610 -13.95 65.94 -33.09
CA THR A 610 -13.07 65.27 -34.07
C THR A 610 -11.58 65.11 -33.65
N PRO A 611 -10.82 64.18 -34.27
CA PRO A 611 -9.44 63.88 -33.90
C PRO A 611 -8.37 64.74 -34.61
N THR A 612 -7.32 65.13 -33.88
CA THR A 612 -6.04 65.64 -34.42
C THR A 612 -4.91 65.40 -33.38
N PRO A 613 -3.62 65.56 -33.74
CA PRO A 613 -2.72 64.45 -34.05
C PRO A 613 -1.77 64.07 -32.90
N ALA A 614 -1.10 62.91 -33.04
CA ALA A 614 -0.05 62.47 -32.11
C ALA A 614 1.35 62.99 -32.50
N PRO A 615 2.03 63.68 -31.58
CA PRO A 615 3.49 63.61 -31.47
C PRO A 615 3.98 63.56 -30.00
N PRO A 616 5.28 63.27 -29.74
CA PRO A 616 6.24 62.47 -30.50
C PRO A 616 6.80 61.29 -29.66
N THR A 617 7.71 60.51 -30.24
CA THR A 617 8.41 59.42 -29.56
C THR A 617 9.34 59.90 -28.43
N ALA A 618 9.15 59.37 -27.21
CA ALA A 618 10.14 59.40 -26.15
C ALA A 618 11.36 58.50 -26.49
N PRO A 619 12.57 58.76 -25.95
CA PRO A 619 13.81 58.20 -26.50
C PRO A 619 14.04 56.72 -26.17
N SER A 620 14.80 56.07 -27.06
CA SER A 620 15.26 54.69 -26.92
C SER A 620 16.09 54.49 -25.64
N VAL A 621 15.55 53.72 -24.69
CA VAL A 621 16.31 53.17 -23.58
C VAL A 621 17.18 52.04 -24.13
N LYS A 622 18.51 52.19 -24.00
CA LYS A 622 19.48 51.16 -24.38
C LYS A 622 19.14 49.84 -23.68
N LYS A 623 19.18 48.73 -24.41
CA LYS A 623 19.18 47.39 -23.79
C LYS A 623 20.36 47.32 -22.82
N LEU A 624 20.09 47.20 -21.53
CA LEU A 624 21.11 46.76 -20.57
C LEU A 624 21.51 45.32 -20.93
N GLY A 625 22.79 45.00 -20.72
CA GLY A 625 23.27 43.62 -20.74
C GLY A 625 22.72 42.82 -19.55
N PRO A 626 23.05 41.51 -19.45
CA PRO A 626 22.66 40.70 -18.31
C PRO A 626 23.17 41.36 -17.01
N VAL A 627 22.24 41.59 -16.07
CA VAL A 627 22.56 42.17 -14.76
C VAL A 627 23.31 41.12 -13.94
N ASP A 628 24.52 41.46 -13.50
CA ASP A 628 25.29 40.63 -12.57
C ASP A 628 24.48 40.48 -11.26
N PRO A 629 24.18 39.24 -10.81
CA PRO A 629 23.30 39.01 -9.66
C PRO A 629 23.93 39.49 -8.33
N GLN A 630 25.25 39.63 -8.27
CA GLN A 630 25.95 40.20 -7.13
C GLN A 630 25.76 41.72 -7.08
N ILE A 631 25.70 42.40 -8.23
CA ILE A 631 25.33 43.83 -8.30
C ILE A 631 23.89 44.05 -7.82
N SER A 632 22.92 43.25 -8.28
CA SER A 632 21.52 43.34 -7.78
C SER A 632 21.47 43.24 -6.26
N LYS A 633 22.16 42.23 -5.69
CA LYS A 633 22.24 42.01 -4.25
C LYS A 633 22.92 43.15 -3.47
N PHE A 634 23.86 43.88 -4.06
CA PHE A 634 24.41 45.09 -3.44
C PHE A 634 23.45 46.29 -3.56
N GLU A 635 22.75 46.44 -4.68
CA GLU A 635 21.78 47.52 -4.89
C GLU A 635 20.52 47.34 -3.99
N GLU A 636 20.08 46.10 -3.77
CA GLU A 636 19.06 45.72 -2.76
C GLU A 636 19.52 46.04 -1.33
N ASN A 637 20.75 45.68 -0.96
CA ASN A 637 21.31 46.02 0.36
C ASN A 637 21.44 47.53 0.56
N LYS A 638 21.84 48.28 -0.48
CA LYS A 638 21.85 49.75 -0.46
C LYS A 638 20.45 50.32 -0.19
N GLN A 639 19.42 49.80 -0.86
CA GLN A 639 18.04 50.19 -0.60
C GLN A 639 17.60 49.84 0.83
N ARG A 640 17.93 48.64 1.35
CA ARG A 640 17.63 48.25 2.75
C ARG A 640 18.22 49.24 3.76
N TRP A 641 19.48 49.65 3.58
CA TRP A 641 20.11 50.65 4.45
C TRP A 641 19.48 52.05 4.32
N ALA A 642 19.08 52.47 3.12
CA ALA A 642 18.37 53.74 2.91
C ALA A 642 16.98 53.75 3.58
N TRP A 643 16.20 52.67 3.44
CA TRP A 643 14.91 52.53 4.11
C TRP A 643 15.02 52.50 5.65
N LEU A 644 16.06 51.86 6.20
CA LEU A 644 16.35 51.89 7.63
C LEU A 644 16.73 53.29 8.12
N ALA A 645 17.53 54.03 7.35
CA ALA A 645 17.89 55.43 7.65
C ALA A 645 16.64 56.33 7.66
N LEU A 646 15.78 56.23 6.64
CA LEU A 646 14.53 57.00 6.55
C LEU A 646 13.54 56.63 7.67
N ARG A 647 13.41 55.35 8.03
CA ARG A 647 12.53 54.91 9.12
C ARG A 647 13.02 55.44 10.47
N THR A 648 14.34 55.39 10.73
CA THR A 648 14.96 55.97 11.94
C THR A 648 14.78 57.49 11.99
N ALA A 649 14.97 58.17 10.86
CA ALA A 649 14.81 59.62 10.77
C ALA A 649 13.35 60.08 10.93
N ARG A 650 12.37 59.29 10.48
CA ARG A 650 10.93 59.60 10.59
C ARG A 650 10.52 59.89 12.03
N ASP A 651 10.97 59.06 12.97
CA ASP A 651 10.49 59.09 14.35
C ASP A 651 11.21 60.15 15.22
N GLN A 652 12.31 60.73 14.72
CA GLN A 652 13.06 61.81 15.40
C GLN A 652 12.93 63.20 14.71
N TYR A 653 12.82 63.24 13.37
CA TYR A 653 12.96 64.46 12.56
C TYR A 653 11.80 64.66 11.55
N LEU A 654 10.61 64.17 11.90
CA LEU A 654 9.40 64.17 11.07
C LEU A 654 9.13 65.49 10.32
N GLN A 655 9.41 66.63 10.95
CA GLN A 655 9.14 67.97 10.43
C GLN A 655 9.93 68.31 9.14
N HIS A 656 11.10 67.70 8.92
CA HIS A 656 11.92 67.99 7.73
C HIS A 656 11.48 67.22 6.48
N PHE A 657 10.73 66.12 6.62
CA PHE A 657 10.26 65.33 5.48
C PHE A 657 9.40 66.15 4.50
N GLY A 658 8.65 67.14 5.00
CA GLY A 658 7.89 68.07 4.15
C GLY A 658 8.74 69.02 3.29
N LYS A 659 10.03 69.20 3.60
CA LYS A 659 10.96 70.08 2.85
C LYS A 659 11.75 69.34 1.77
N ILE A 660 12.02 68.05 1.97
CA ILE A 660 13.09 67.31 1.26
C ILE A 660 12.58 66.64 -0.04
N GLY A 661 11.27 66.49 -0.22
CA GLY A 661 10.71 65.85 -1.41
C GLY A 661 10.97 64.34 -1.43
N THR A 662 11.57 63.83 -2.51
CA THR A 662 11.64 62.38 -2.83
C THR A 662 12.68 61.57 -2.02
N GLY A 663 12.85 61.88 -0.73
CA GLY A 663 13.48 60.97 0.23
C GLY A 663 15.02 60.87 0.19
N ASP A 664 15.75 61.90 -0.27
CA ASP A 664 17.21 61.88 -0.22
C ASP A 664 17.73 62.00 1.22
N VAL A 665 18.29 60.89 1.72
CA VAL A 665 18.90 60.77 3.05
C VAL A 665 20.09 61.73 3.24
N GLY A 666 20.79 62.09 2.16
CA GLY A 666 21.90 63.03 2.18
C GLY A 666 21.46 64.47 2.49
N LEU A 667 20.37 64.93 1.87
CA LEU A 667 19.78 66.24 2.16
C LEU A 667 19.13 66.26 3.55
N LEU A 668 18.53 65.15 3.99
CA LEU A 668 17.95 65.05 5.33
C LEU A 668 18.98 65.30 6.43
N VAL A 669 20.18 64.73 6.33
CA VAL A 669 21.25 64.95 7.32
C VAL A 669 21.78 66.39 7.30
N GLN A 670 21.76 67.08 6.15
CA GLN A 670 22.17 68.50 6.08
C GLN A 670 21.20 69.42 6.84
N GLU A 671 19.89 69.26 6.66
CA GLU A 671 18.90 70.07 7.39
C GLU A 671 18.85 69.69 8.88
N VAL A 672 19.07 68.42 9.25
CA VAL A 672 19.21 67.98 10.66
C VAL A 672 20.47 68.55 11.32
N ASP A 673 21.61 68.59 10.64
CA ASP A 673 22.83 69.18 11.21
C ASP A 673 22.73 70.71 11.32
N LYS A 674 22.04 71.36 10.39
CA LYS A 674 21.70 72.78 10.48
C LYS A 674 20.76 73.07 11.65
N GLU A 675 19.70 72.28 11.86
CA GLU A 675 18.84 72.42 13.03
C GLU A 675 19.61 72.20 14.34
N LYS A 676 20.53 71.22 14.37
CA LYS A 676 21.42 70.99 15.52
C LYS A 676 22.34 72.19 15.78
N GLN A 677 22.83 72.88 14.75
CA GLN A 677 23.60 74.13 14.88
C GLN A 677 22.75 75.30 15.36
N GLU A 678 21.55 75.48 14.81
CA GLU A 678 20.59 76.52 15.23
C GLU A 678 20.18 76.32 16.70
N ARG A 679 19.82 75.10 17.12
CA ARG A 679 19.54 74.75 18.53
C ARG A 679 20.76 74.88 19.45
N ALA A 680 21.98 74.67 18.94
CA ALA A 680 23.21 74.89 19.72
C ALA A 680 23.45 76.38 19.97
N ALA A 681 23.27 77.23 18.95
CA ALA A 681 23.35 78.69 19.11
C ALA A 681 22.23 79.26 19.99
N GLU A 682 21.01 78.69 19.93
CA GLU A 682 19.90 78.99 20.84
C GLU A 682 20.28 78.66 22.29
N ARG A 683 20.84 77.45 22.53
CA ARG A 683 21.36 77.07 23.85
C ARG A 683 22.49 77.95 24.33
N GLU A 684 23.44 78.32 23.46
CA GLU A 684 24.56 79.19 23.83
C GLU A 684 24.09 80.62 24.18
N ARG A 685 22.97 81.09 23.59
CA ARG A 685 22.30 82.34 23.98
C ARG A 685 21.58 82.22 25.33
N LEU A 686 20.84 81.14 25.54
CA LEU A 686 20.14 80.87 26.80
C LEU A 686 21.11 80.68 27.96
N GLN A 687 22.22 79.97 27.74
CA GLN A 687 23.25 79.75 28.74
C GLN A 687 23.97 81.07 29.12
N LYS A 688 24.21 81.96 28.14
CA LYS A 688 24.68 83.34 28.40
C LYS A 688 23.64 84.25 29.09
N ALA A 689 22.38 83.83 29.20
CA ALA A 689 21.37 84.50 30.02
C ALA A 689 21.33 83.93 31.44
N ASP A 690 21.44 82.61 31.62
CA ASP A 690 21.55 81.96 32.94
C ASP A 690 22.86 82.33 33.66
N ASP A 691 23.99 82.38 32.95
CA ASP A 691 25.29 82.85 33.48
C ASP A 691 25.22 84.32 33.96
N LEU A 692 24.27 85.10 33.44
CA LEU A 692 24.02 86.47 33.86
C LEU A 692 23.13 86.57 35.12
N MET A 693 22.38 85.49 35.43
CA MET A 693 21.38 85.46 36.50
C MET A 693 21.83 84.64 37.74
N THR A 694 22.98 83.95 37.66
CA THR A 694 23.51 83.03 38.69
C THR A 694 24.62 83.63 39.55
N THR A 695 24.88 84.94 39.48
CA THR A 695 25.92 85.65 40.28
C THR A 695 25.45 86.09 41.67
N VAL A 696 24.40 85.47 42.21
CA VAL A 696 23.77 85.82 43.50
C VAL A 696 23.51 84.55 44.33
N ASP A 697 23.80 84.62 45.62
CA ASP A 697 23.52 83.65 46.70
C ASP A 697 24.29 82.30 46.73
N GLU A 698 25.61 82.35 46.98
CA GLU A 698 26.32 81.29 47.75
C GLU A 698 26.11 81.50 49.27
N ALA A 699 25.30 80.66 49.96
CA ALA A 699 25.07 80.85 51.42
C ALA A 699 24.75 79.61 52.31
N ASN A 700 25.25 78.40 51.99
CA ASN A 700 25.55 77.34 52.98
C ASN A 700 24.30 76.68 53.73
N PRO A 701 24.41 75.76 54.73
CA PRO A 701 23.81 74.42 54.55
C PRO A 701 23.05 73.77 55.75
N LYS A 702 22.53 72.53 55.51
CA LYS A 702 22.01 71.52 56.48
C LYS A 702 20.64 71.86 57.12
N THR A 703 19.72 70.95 57.47
CA THR A 703 19.45 69.47 57.32
C THR A 703 18.01 69.22 57.86
N PRO A 704 17.49 67.98 57.94
CA PRO A 704 17.20 66.97 56.93
C PRO A 704 15.67 66.93 56.61
N VAL A 705 15.19 66.01 55.76
CA VAL A 705 13.73 65.83 55.51
C VAL A 705 13.32 64.34 55.56
N PRO A 706 12.26 63.97 56.30
CA PRO A 706 11.80 62.58 56.43
C PRO A 706 10.62 62.21 55.51
N GLU A 707 10.35 60.91 55.41
CA GLU A 707 9.09 60.34 54.89
C GLU A 707 7.90 60.61 55.84
N LEU A 708 6.65 60.57 55.33
CA LEU A 708 5.63 59.56 55.73
C LEU A 708 4.26 59.72 55.03
N LYS A 709 3.75 58.61 54.43
CA LYS A 709 2.32 58.22 54.27
C LYS A 709 1.45 59.07 53.30
N THR A 710 0.38 58.53 52.67
CA THR A 710 -0.59 57.53 53.16
C THR A 710 -1.21 56.66 52.04
N ALA A 711 -1.61 55.41 52.38
CA ALA A 711 -2.46 54.45 51.63
C ALA A 711 -1.95 54.00 50.23
N LEU A 712 -1.66 52.72 49.91
CA LEU A 712 -1.85 51.39 50.55
C LEU A 712 -3.27 50.77 50.48
N HIS A 713 -3.47 49.88 49.50
CA HIS A 713 -4.23 48.61 49.56
C HIS A 713 -3.98 47.81 48.25
N SER A 714 -3.23 46.69 48.30
CA SER A 714 -3.70 45.27 48.33
C SER A 714 -4.18 44.72 46.97
N LEU A 715 -3.74 43.57 46.42
CA LEU A 715 -2.90 42.40 46.81
C LEU A 715 -2.53 41.63 45.50
N PRO A 716 -1.73 40.54 45.49
CA PRO A 716 -0.53 40.22 46.27
C PRO A 716 0.69 39.86 45.36
N HIS A 717 1.90 39.78 45.93
CA HIS A 717 3.02 39.08 45.28
C HIS A 717 2.95 37.57 45.55
N THR A 718 3.42 36.76 44.60
CA THR A 718 4.00 35.43 44.86
C THR A 718 5.32 35.33 44.12
N GLU A 719 6.39 35.69 44.81
CA GLU A 719 7.76 35.39 44.39
C GLU A 719 8.00 33.88 44.51
N TYR A 720 8.77 33.32 43.57
CA TYR A 720 9.42 32.02 43.74
C TYR A 720 10.95 32.26 43.75
N PRO A 721 11.73 31.57 44.59
CA PRO A 721 13.16 31.87 44.73
C PRO A 721 13.95 31.51 43.47
N VAL A 722 14.87 32.39 43.07
CA VAL A 722 15.90 32.06 42.08
C VAL A 722 17.06 31.36 42.81
N GLU A 723 16.94 30.04 43.00
CA GLU A 723 18.05 29.24 43.52
C GLU A 723 19.15 29.10 42.46
N MET A 724 20.21 29.91 42.61
CA MET A 724 21.42 29.81 41.77
C MET A 724 22.30 28.62 42.18
N SER A 725 21.88 27.39 41.87
CA SER A 725 22.80 26.29 41.51
C SER A 725 22.07 25.09 40.95
N THR A 726 22.64 24.45 39.92
CA THR A 726 22.64 22.99 39.73
C THR A 726 23.51 22.63 38.52
N GLU A 727 24.05 21.42 38.52
CA GLU A 727 24.75 20.82 37.36
C GLU A 727 23.78 20.58 36.19
N PRO A 728 24.26 20.43 34.94
CA PRO A 728 23.40 20.17 33.78
C PRO A 728 22.73 18.77 33.85
N THR A 729 21.59 18.70 34.54
CA THR A 729 20.82 17.46 34.73
C THR A 729 19.93 17.13 33.54
N LEU A 730 19.72 15.83 33.27
CA LEU A 730 18.85 15.37 32.19
C LEU A 730 17.38 15.64 32.50
N LYS A 731 16.68 16.28 31.56
CA LYS A 731 15.23 16.48 31.63
C LYS A 731 14.53 15.14 31.37
N LYS A 732 13.68 14.69 32.29
CA LYS A 732 12.95 13.41 32.14
C LYS A 732 11.77 13.59 31.18
N VAL A 733 11.74 12.84 30.08
CA VAL A 733 10.63 12.84 29.11
C VAL A 733 9.97 11.49 29.13
N LEU A 734 8.65 11.46 29.34
CA LEU A 734 7.86 10.24 29.30
C LEU A 734 7.25 10.04 27.90
N VAL A 735 7.39 8.83 27.36
CA VAL A 735 6.86 8.44 26.04
C VAL A 735 5.87 7.30 26.24
N THR A 736 4.63 7.46 25.77
CA THR A 736 3.62 6.39 25.82
C THR A 736 3.65 5.57 24.54
N GLY A 737 3.57 4.23 24.62
CA GLY A 737 3.69 3.36 23.45
C GLY A 737 5.13 3.27 22.93
N GLY A 738 6.11 3.45 23.81
CA GLY A 738 7.53 3.57 23.47
C GLY A 738 8.16 2.33 22.83
N ALA A 739 7.62 1.14 23.06
CA ALA A 739 8.09 -0.09 22.39
C ALA A 739 7.45 -0.27 21.00
N GLY A 740 6.44 0.53 20.66
CA GLY A 740 5.82 0.57 19.33
C GLY A 740 6.74 1.16 18.27
N TYR A 741 6.40 0.95 17.00
CA TYR A 741 7.23 1.35 15.85
C TYR A 741 7.57 2.85 15.85
N ILE A 742 6.57 3.74 16.01
CA ILE A 742 6.82 5.19 16.07
C ILE A 742 7.51 5.57 17.40
N GLY A 743 7.07 4.99 18.52
CA GLY A 743 7.62 5.28 19.85
C GLY A 743 9.12 5.04 19.94
N SER A 744 9.59 3.87 19.48
CA SER A 744 11.00 3.49 19.49
C SER A 744 11.89 4.45 18.69
N HIS A 745 11.42 4.95 17.54
CA HIS A 745 12.14 5.95 16.74
C HIS A 745 12.14 7.34 17.40
N VAL A 746 11.05 7.74 18.07
CA VAL A 746 10.99 8.98 18.86
C VAL A 746 11.94 8.91 20.06
N ILE A 747 11.98 7.77 20.76
CA ILE A 747 12.90 7.53 21.88
C ILE A 747 14.36 7.63 21.40
N TYR A 748 14.73 6.92 20.34
CA TYR A 748 16.06 6.99 19.74
C TYR A 748 16.45 8.44 19.38
N THR A 749 15.51 9.20 18.79
CA THR A 749 15.71 10.60 18.42
C THR A 749 15.91 11.50 19.65
N LEU A 750 15.14 11.29 20.73
CA LEU A 750 15.31 12.01 21.99
C LEU A 750 16.69 11.71 22.62
N GLN A 751 17.09 10.44 22.67
CA GLN A 751 18.40 10.03 23.20
C GLN A 751 19.56 10.61 22.38
N LYS A 752 19.43 10.70 21.04
CA LYS A 752 20.43 11.35 20.16
C LYS A 752 20.69 12.82 20.50
N THR A 753 19.74 13.52 21.13
CA THR A 753 19.99 14.90 21.58
C THR A 753 20.93 15.00 22.80
N ARG A 754 21.15 13.89 23.51
CA ARG A 754 21.88 13.80 24.80
C ARG A 754 21.36 14.73 25.92
N ARG A 755 20.15 15.31 25.77
CA ARG A 755 19.53 16.28 26.70
C ARG A 755 18.43 15.71 27.59
N TYR A 756 17.95 14.50 27.28
CA TYR A 756 16.79 13.89 27.92
C TYR A 756 17.11 12.49 28.44
N ARG A 757 16.54 12.13 29.59
CA ARG A 757 16.41 10.74 30.06
C ARG A 757 15.00 10.28 29.74
N VAL A 758 14.87 9.11 29.11
CA VAL A 758 13.58 8.62 28.60
C VAL A 758 12.92 7.67 29.59
N ILE A 759 11.65 7.92 29.88
CA ILE A 759 10.73 7.03 30.58
C ILE A 759 9.76 6.46 29.53
N SER A 760 9.58 5.14 29.46
CA SER A 760 8.66 4.49 28.52
C SER A 760 7.54 3.77 29.27
N ILE A 761 6.29 4.14 29.04
CA ILE A 761 5.11 3.34 29.44
C ILE A 761 4.46 2.70 28.21
N ASP A 762 4.27 1.39 28.27
CA ASP A 762 3.68 0.58 27.20
C ASP A 762 2.93 -0.61 27.83
N ASN A 763 1.87 -1.10 27.19
CA ASN A 763 1.12 -2.27 27.65
C ASN A 763 1.45 -3.55 26.85
N TYR A 764 2.30 -3.43 25.81
CA TYR A 764 2.75 -4.52 24.95
C TYR A 764 1.66 -5.24 24.15
N HIS A 765 0.46 -4.66 24.02
CA HIS A 765 -0.66 -5.22 23.25
C HIS A 765 -0.32 -5.41 21.76
N ASN A 766 0.49 -4.52 21.18
CA ASN A 766 0.94 -4.60 19.78
C ASN A 766 2.34 -3.96 19.65
N SER A 767 3.23 -4.31 20.58
CA SER A 767 4.62 -3.85 20.66
C SER A 767 5.48 -4.91 21.36
N LEU A 768 6.81 -4.85 21.21
CA LEU A 768 7.73 -5.85 21.77
C LEU A 768 8.73 -5.19 22.72
N PRO A 769 8.83 -5.59 24.01
CA PRO A 769 9.76 -5.01 24.98
C PRO A 769 11.22 -4.97 24.49
N ALA A 770 11.63 -5.97 23.70
CA ALA A 770 12.96 -6.06 23.09
C ALA A 770 13.32 -4.87 22.18
N ALA A 771 12.34 -4.12 21.65
CA ALA A 771 12.58 -2.92 20.87
C ALA A 771 13.31 -1.84 21.70
N LEU A 772 12.92 -1.64 22.97
CA LEU A 772 13.55 -0.67 23.86
C LEU A 772 15.01 -1.06 24.15
N GLY A 773 15.26 -2.35 24.43
CA GLY A 773 16.63 -2.86 24.62
C GLY A 773 17.53 -2.59 23.42
N ARG A 774 17.04 -2.84 22.19
CA ARG A 774 17.76 -2.56 20.94
C ARG A 774 18.02 -1.07 20.72
N VAL A 775 17.05 -0.19 21.04
CA VAL A 775 17.23 1.27 20.93
C VAL A 775 18.29 1.78 21.91
N SER A 776 18.27 1.32 23.17
CA SER A 776 19.32 1.67 24.14
C SER A 776 20.69 1.16 23.70
N GLN A 777 20.80 -0.08 23.21
CA GLN A 777 22.05 -0.62 22.64
C GLN A 777 22.57 0.22 21.47
N LEU A 778 21.70 0.61 20.53
CA LEU A 778 22.07 1.46 19.40
C LEU A 778 22.56 2.85 19.87
N SER A 779 21.80 3.50 20.75
CA SER A 779 22.16 4.80 21.32
C SER A 779 23.47 4.78 22.12
N LYS A 780 23.79 3.64 22.77
CA LYS A 780 25.06 3.39 23.45
C LYS A 780 26.22 3.15 22.48
N SER A 781 25.98 2.48 21.35
CA SER A 781 27.01 2.28 20.31
C SER A 781 27.41 3.58 19.59
N GLU A 782 26.58 4.61 19.68
CA GLU A 782 26.83 5.96 19.17
C GLU A 782 27.34 6.94 20.26
N LEU A 783 27.93 6.41 21.34
CA LEU A 783 28.64 7.22 22.34
C LEU A 783 30.14 7.29 22.00
N PRO A 784 30.81 8.45 22.18
CA PRO A 784 32.27 8.50 22.11
C PRO A 784 32.90 7.65 23.23
N GLU A 785 34.12 7.14 23.02
CA GLU A 785 34.83 6.28 23.99
C GLU A 785 34.94 6.93 25.38
N ASN A 786 35.21 8.24 25.37
CA ASN A 786 35.32 9.12 26.52
C ASN A 786 34.01 9.85 26.89
N ALA A 787 32.84 9.28 26.55
CA ALA A 787 31.53 9.82 26.92
C ALA A 787 31.36 10.04 28.43
N THR A 788 30.73 11.16 28.78
CA THR A 788 30.42 11.56 30.15
C THR A 788 29.38 10.64 30.81
N PRO A 789 29.28 10.62 32.16
CA PRO A 789 28.21 9.91 32.87
C PRO A 789 26.80 10.34 32.41
N LEU A 790 26.62 11.64 32.10
CA LEU A 790 25.35 12.20 31.64
C LEU A 790 24.95 11.68 30.26
N GLU A 791 25.89 11.60 29.31
CA GLU A 791 25.62 11.06 27.98
C GLU A 791 25.28 9.56 28.05
N ARG A 792 25.95 8.80 28.93
CA ARG A 792 25.64 7.38 29.20
C ARG A 792 24.24 7.23 29.79
N GLU A 793 23.86 8.05 30.77
CA GLU A 793 22.50 8.06 31.33
C GLU A 793 21.45 8.44 30.26
N SER A 794 21.77 9.35 29.33
CA SER A 794 20.86 9.71 28.23
C SER A 794 20.60 8.57 27.24
N ALA A 795 21.47 7.55 27.21
CA ALA A 795 21.32 6.35 26.40
C ALA A 795 20.58 5.20 27.12
N GLU A 796 20.19 5.39 28.39
CA GLU A 796 19.27 4.51 29.11
C GLU A 796 17.80 4.82 28.81
N ILE A 797 16.94 3.80 28.97
CA ILE A 797 15.48 3.91 28.87
C ILE A 797 14.90 3.22 30.10
N GLU A 798 14.10 3.93 30.88
CA GLU A 798 13.42 3.36 32.03
C GLU A 798 12.00 2.91 31.63
N SER A 799 11.78 1.60 31.51
CA SER A 799 10.54 1.03 30.99
C SER A 799 9.61 0.52 32.09
N PHE A 800 8.31 0.74 31.89
CA PHE A 800 7.24 0.31 32.79
C PHE A 800 6.13 -0.36 31.97
N SER A 801 5.65 -1.51 32.44
CA SER A 801 4.47 -2.17 31.87
C SER A 801 3.22 -1.52 32.45
N CYS A 802 2.56 -0.65 31.67
CA CYS A 802 1.42 0.14 32.14
C CYS A 802 0.37 0.32 31.04
N ASP A 803 -0.88 0.14 31.42
CA ASP A 803 -2.05 0.35 30.58
C ASP A 803 -2.65 1.74 30.83
N LEU A 804 -2.71 2.58 29.80
CA LEU A 804 -3.25 3.94 29.94
C LEU A 804 -4.75 3.99 30.25
N THR A 805 -5.49 2.91 30.02
CA THR A 805 -6.91 2.80 30.45
C THR A 805 -7.04 2.64 31.97
N LYS A 806 -5.95 2.32 32.67
CA LYS A 806 -5.89 2.06 34.11
C LYS A 806 -5.17 3.23 34.81
N PRO A 807 -5.87 4.31 35.21
CA PRO A 807 -5.25 5.55 35.68
C PRO A 807 -4.29 5.34 36.86
N ASP A 808 -4.56 4.37 37.74
CA ASP A 808 -3.72 4.12 38.91
C ASP A 808 -2.34 3.53 38.55
N GLN A 809 -2.23 2.79 37.44
CA GLN A 809 -0.93 2.33 36.93
C GLN A 809 -0.09 3.50 36.41
N VAL A 810 -0.74 4.42 35.70
CA VAL A 810 -0.10 5.65 35.20
C VAL A 810 0.30 6.54 36.39
N ARG A 811 -0.58 6.70 37.39
CA ARG A 811 -0.28 7.52 38.59
C ARG A 811 0.92 6.99 39.35
N ALA A 812 1.04 5.69 39.58
CA ALA A 812 2.20 5.09 40.24
C ALA A 812 3.53 5.40 39.53
N VAL A 813 3.54 5.56 38.19
CA VAL A 813 4.74 5.99 37.45
C VAL A 813 5.04 7.46 37.69
N PHE A 814 4.03 8.35 37.74
CA PHE A 814 4.24 9.77 38.07
C PHE A 814 4.65 9.98 39.54
N GLU A 815 4.04 9.25 40.48
CA GLU A 815 4.38 9.23 41.92
C GLU A 815 5.86 8.93 42.14
N LYS A 816 6.43 7.97 41.39
CA LYS A 816 7.86 7.61 41.47
C LYS A 816 8.81 8.78 41.22
N TYR A 817 8.42 9.76 40.42
CA TYR A 817 9.25 10.95 40.11
C TYR A 817 8.82 12.21 40.87
N GLY A 818 7.63 12.21 41.49
CA GLY A 818 7.07 13.35 42.20
C GLY A 818 6.62 14.51 41.30
N LYS A 819 6.02 15.54 41.91
CA LYS A 819 5.52 16.71 41.19
C LYS A 819 6.66 17.46 40.50
N GLY A 820 6.46 17.81 39.23
CA GLY A 820 7.50 18.42 38.37
C GLY A 820 8.64 17.48 37.96
N GLY A 821 8.70 16.23 38.46
CA GLY A 821 9.80 15.30 38.20
C GLY A 821 9.88 14.79 36.77
N ILE A 822 8.77 14.82 36.03
CA ILE A 822 8.68 14.60 34.59
C ILE A 822 8.52 15.96 33.90
N TRP A 823 9.42 16.28 32.97
CA TRP A 823 9.46 17.60 32.32
C TRP A 823 8.40 17.77 31.22
N GLY A 824 8.01 16.67 30.57
CA GLY A 824 6.97 16.62 29.54
C GLY A 824 6.69 15.20 29.04
N VAL A 825 5.58 15.06 28.30
CA VAL A 825 5.08 13.79 27.76
C VAL A 825 5.03 13.82 26.23
N VAL A 826 5.41 12.73 25.58
CA VAL A 826 5.11 12.45 24.17
C VAL A 826 4.11 11.29 24.11
N HIS A 827 2.86 11.61 23.79
CA HIS A 827 1.75 10.66 23.84
C HIS A 827 1.53 10.02 22.47
N ILE A 828 1.95 8.76 22.31
CA ILE A 828 1.93 8.01 21.03
C ILE A 828 1.01 6.78 21.09
N ALA A 829 0.88 6.14 22.25
CA ALA A 829 -0.02 4.99 22.44
C ALA A 829 -1.47 5.29 22.03
N ALA A 830 -1.96 4.56 21.04
CA ALA A 830 -3.33 4.54 20.56
C ALA A 830 -3.53 3.31 19.66
N TYR A 831 -4.74 2.76 19.61
CA TYR A 831 -5.14 1.86 18.53
C TYR A 831 -5.22 2.64 17.21
N LYS A 832 -4.81 2.02 16.10
CA LYS A 832 -4.40 2.71 14.86
C LYS A 832 -5.03 2.17 13.56
N ALA A 833 -5.78 1.08 13.61
CA ALA A 833 -6.28 0.40 12.42
C ALA A 833 -7.64 0.99 12.00
N VAL A 834 -7.65 1.66 10.84
CA VAL A 834 -8.83 2.40 10.36
C VAL A 834 -10.04 1.47 10.14
N GLY A 835 -9.83 0.29 9.55
CA GLY A 835 -10.89 -0.72 9.32
C GLY A 835 -11.46 -1.27 10.62
N GLU A 836 -10.61 -1.87 11.46
CA GLU A 836 -10.95 -2.37 12.81
C GLU A 836 -11.71 -1.32 13.65
N SER A 837 -11.36 -0.03 13.56
CA SER A 837 -12.09 1.04 14.27
C SER A 837 -13.55 1.18 13.86
N THR A 838 -13.94 0.71 12.67
CA THR A 838 -15.36 0.66 12.24
C THR A 838 -16.10 -0.58 12.74
N GLU A 839 -15.37 -1.64 13.11
CA GLU A 839 -15.92 -2.91 13.62
C GLU A 839 -16.06 -2.87 15.15
N ILE A 840 -15.06 -2.34 15.87
CA ILE A 840 -15.04 -2.21 17.34
C ILE A 840 -14.87 -0.76 17.83
N PRO A 841 -15.74 0.19 17.41
CA PRO A 841 -15.55 1.62 17.68
C PRO A 841 -15.51 1.98 19.17
N LEU A 842 -16.23 1.27 20.05
CA LEU A 842 -16.25 1.58 21.49
C LEU A 842 -14.88 1.35 22.15
N ALA A 843 -14.19 0.27 21.80
CA ALA A 843 -12.83 -0.02 22.28
C ALA A 843 -11.82 1.05 21.80
N TYR A 844 -12.05 1.63 20.61
CA TYR A 844 -11.27 2.77 20.12
C TYR A 844 -11.53 4.03 20.94
N TYR A 845 -12.78 4.38 21.27
CA TYR A 845 -13.07 5.53 22.13
C TYR A 845 -12.49 5.36 23.54
N GLU A 846 -12.60 4.19 24.14
CA GLU A 846 -12.02 3.89 25.46
C GLU A 846 -10.48 3.99 25.45
N ASN A 847 -9.81 3.27 24.53
CA ASN A 847 -8.36 3.22 24.47
C ASN A 847 -7.71 4.52 23.97
N ASN A 848 -8.39 5.32 23.13
CA ASN A 848 -7.79 6.52 22.52
C ASN A 848 -8.29 7.85 23.12
N VAL A 849 -9.48 7.90 23.71
CA VAL A 849 -10.05 9.15 24.27
C VAL A 849 -10.02 9.12 25.79
N SER A 850 -10.57 8.09 26.44
CA SER A 850 -10.55 7.99 27.91
C SER A 850 -9.13 7.90 28.45
N ALA A 851 -8.26 7.11 27.80
CA ALA A 851 -6.84 7.03 28.14
C ALA A 851 -6.10 8.39 28.00
N SER A 852 -6.38 9.16 26.96
CA SER A 852 -5.82 10.52 26.81
C SER A 852 -6.32 11.46 27.92
N LEU A 853 -7.61 11.39 28.27
CA LEU A 853 -8.20 12.17 29.35
C LEU A 853 -7.56 11.84 30.71
N PHE A 854 -7.42 10.56 31.06
CA PHE A 854 -6.76 10.13 32.30
C PHE A 854 -5.29 10.58 32.35
N LEU A 855 -4.57 10.46 31.23
CA LEU A 855 -3.19 10.93 31.14
C LEU A 855 -3.08 12.44 31.37
N LEU A 856 -3.94 13.26 30.76
CA LEU A 856 -3.97 14.71 30.96
C LEU A 856 -4.32 15.11 32.41
N GLN A 857 -5.24 14.39 33.05
CA GLN A 857 -5.60 14.59 34.46
C GLN A 857 -4.41 14.34 35.39
N ILE A 858 -3.73 13.20 35.23
CA ILE A 858 -2.55 12.82 36.03
C ILE A 858 -1.37 13.76 35.73
N MET A 859 -1.19 14.16 34.47
CA MET A 859 -0.19 15.17 34.10
C MET A 859 -0.42 16.51 34.83
N ASN A 860 -1.68 16.95 35.00
CA ASN A 860 -1.98 18.14 35.80
C ASN A 860 -1.74 17.93 37.30
N GLU A 861 -2.12 16.76 37.83
CA GLU A 861 -1.93 16.35 39.23
C GLU A 861 -0.46 16.46 39.66
N PHE A 862 0.48 16.14 38.76
CA PHE A 862 1.93 16.15 38.98
C PHE A 862 2.66 17.34 38.31
N ASP A 863 1.95 18.42 37.96
CA ASP A 863 2.48 19.66 37.37
C ASP A 863 3.24 19.50 36.01
N CYS A 864 3.06 18.37 35.33
CA CYS A 864 3.67 18.04 34.03
C CYS A 864 2.87 18.63 32.86
N ARG A 865 2.86 19.97 32.70
CA ARG A 865 2.00 20.69 31.73
C ARG A 865 2.58 20.82 30.30
N ARG A 866 3.41 19.88 29.85
CA ARG A 866 4.00 19.88 28.49
C ARG A 866 3.67 18.58 27.77
N ILE A 867 3.00 18.66 26.63
CA ILE A 867 2.60 17.49 25.83
C ILE A 867 2.93 17.65 24.34
N VAL A 868 3.45 16.58 23.73
CA VAL A 868 3.45 16.40 22.28
C VAL A 868 2.49 15.24 21.97
N TYR A 869 1.38 15.54 21.29
CA TYR A 869 0.36 14.57 20.93
C TYR A 869 0.60 14.00 19.53
N SER A 870 0.54 12.67 19.42
CA SER A 870 0.72 11.95 18.17
C SER A 870 -0.63 11.77 17.46
N SER A 871 -0.86 12.56 16.42
CA SER A 871 -2.09 12.56 15.62
C SER A 871 -1.85 12.02 14.20
N SER A 872 -2.81 12.16 13.30
CA SER A 872 -2.76 11.58 11.95
C SER A 872 -3.59 12.39 10.97
N ALA A 873 -3.20 12.45 9.69
CA ALA A 873 -3.98 13.10 8.64
C ALA A 873 -5.41 12.52 8.46
N THR A 874 -5.75 11.38 9.07
CA THR A 874 -7.13 10.88 9.15
C THR A 874 -8.09 11.84 9.87
N VAL A 875 -7.59 12.84 10.62
CA VAL A 875 -8.40 13.92 11.20
C VAL A 875 -9.10 14.80 10.16
N TYR A 876 -8.56 14.89 8.94
CA TYR A 876 -9.16 15.65 7.83
C TYR A 876 -10.18 14.84 7.02
N GLY A 877 -10.31 13.53 7.28
CA GLY A 877 -11.17 12.62 6.49
C GLY A 877 -10.76 12.62 5.02
N THR A 878 -11.73 12.92 4.15
CA THR A 878 -11.55 13.07 2.70
C THR A 878 -11.28 14.55 2.36
N PRO A 879 -10.02 14.96 2.10
CA PRO A 879 -9.66 16.37 1.94
C PRO A 879 -10.12 16.94 0.57
N PRO A 880 -10.49 18.23 0.50
CA PRO A 880 -10.90 18.86 -0.77
C PRO A 880 -9.72 19.21 -1.70
N VAL A 881 -8.50 19.26 -1.17
CA VAL A 881 -7.27 19.65 -1.90
C VAL A 881 -6.11 18.75 -1.43
N ILE A 882 -5.24 18.37 -2.37
CA ILE A 882 -4.01 17.60 -2.12
C ILE A 882 -2.84 18.35 -2.81
N PRO A 883 -1.69 18.58 -2.15
CA PRO A 883 -1.38 18.26 -0.75
C PRO A 883 -2.29 19.01 0.23
N ILE A 884 -2.57 18.38 1.37
CA ILE A 884 -3.56 18.87 2.36
C ILE A 884 -2.95 20.05 3.16
N PRO A 885 -3.51 21.27 3.11
CA PRO A 885 -3.08 22.36 4.00
C PRO A 885 -3.46 22.06 5.45
N GLU A 886 -2.64 22.46 6.43
CA GLU A 886 -3.00 22.32 7.86
C GLU A 886 -4.22 23.17 8.28
N THR A 887 -4.56 24.17 7.48
CA THR A 887 -5.79 24.97 7.57
C THR A 887 -7.05 24.23 7.08
N THR A 888 -6.92 22.99 6.60
CA THR A 888 -8.07 22.14 6.24
C THR A 888 -8.89 21.84 7.49
N ARG A 889 -10.22 21.96 7.38
CA ARG A 889 -11.14 21.66 8.47
C ARG A 889 -11.00 20.20 8.92
N LEU A 890 -11.00 19.97 10.23
CA LEU A 890 -11.08 18.64 10.80
C LEU A 890 -12.47 18.04 10.52
N GLN A 891 -12.50 16.93 9.79
CA GLN A 891 -13.71 16.23 9.36
C GLN A 891 -13.44 14.73 9.21
N ALA A 892 -12.99 14.09 10.28
CA ALA A 892 -12.65 12.68 10.27
C ALA A 892 -13.84 11.78 9.90
N ASP A 893 -13.68 10.93 8.89
CA ASP A 893 -14.70 9.97 8.46
C ASP A 893 -14.76 8.72 9.37
N SER A 894 -13.60 8.16 9.72
CA SER A 894 -13.47 6.92 10.52
C SER A 894 -13.54 7.16 12.04
N PRO A 895 -13.98 6.17 12.85
CA PRO A 895 -13.93 6.24 14.31
C PRO A 895 -12.50 6.48 14.83
N TYR A 896 -11.47 5.83 14.28
CA TYR A 896 -10.08 6.15 14.60
C TYR A 896 -9.76 7.64 14.43
N GLY A 897 -10.06 8.22 13.26
CA GLY A 897 -9.85 9.65 13.01
C GLY A 897 -10.65 10.53 13.98
N LYS A 898 -11.89 10.14 14.31
CA LYS A 898 -12.73 10.84 15.30
C LYS A 898 -12.11 10.81 16.70
N THR A 899 -11.50 9.71 17.14
CA THR A 899 -10.76 9.68 18.42
C THR A 899 -9.57 10.63 18.43
N LYS A 900 -8.88 10.80 17.29
CA LYS A 900 -7.78 11.77 17.16
C LYS A 900 -8.26 13.22 17.17
N VAL A 901 -9.37 13.54 16.49
CA VAL A 901 -10.01 14.87 16.58
C VAL A 901 -10.44 15.16 18.02
N MET A 902 -11.11 14.24 18.71
CA MET A 902 -11.54 14.42 20.10
C MET A 902 -10.36 14.68 21.05
N ALA A 903 -9.25 13.95 20.89
CA ALA A 903 -8.05 14.18 21.69
C ALA A 903 -7.36 15.51 21.38
N GLU A 904 -7.31 15.94 20.11
CA GLU A 904 -6.85 17.29 19.75
C GLU A 904 -7.74 18.37 20.39
N THR A 905 -9.08 18.23 20.33
CA THR A 905 -10.02 19.18 20.95
C THR A 905 -9.86 19.27 22.47
N MET A 906 -9.78 18.13 23.17
CA MET A 906 -9.55 18.14 24.64
C MET A 906 -8.23 18.83 25.03
N ILE A 907 -7.19 18.71 24.20
CA ILE A 907 -5.89 19.34 24.44
C ILE A 907 -5.94 20.84 24.14
N ASP A 908 -6.69 21.25 23.11
CA ASP A 908 -6.89 22.65 22.74
C ASP A 908 -7.74 23.40 23.78
N ASP A 909 -8.86 22.81 24.22
CA ASP A 909 -9.70 23.32 25.33
C ASP A 909 -8.88 23.47 26.63
N LEU A 910 -7.99 22.52 26.91
CA LEU A 910 -7.11 22.55 28.08
C LEU A 910 -6.05 23.67 27.99
N CYS A 911 -5.46 23.89 26.81
CA CYS A 911 -4.53 25.00 26.60
C CYS A 911 -5.21 26.38 26.61
N HIS A 912 -6.46 26.47 26.15
CA HIS A 912 -7.25 27.71 26.23
C HIS A 912 -7.70 28.02 27.67
N SER A 913 -7.97 27.00 28.50
CA SER A 913 -8.42 27.18 29.88
C SER A 913 -7.30 27.37 30.91
N ASP A 914 -6.10 26.84 30.67
CA ASP A 914 -4.93 27.04 31.54
C ASP A 914 -3.66 27.31 30.71
N SER A 915 -3.27 28.58 30.62
CA SER A 915 -2.12 29.06 29.84
C SER A 915 -0.75 28.52 30.27
N ARG A 916 -0.68 27.79 31.39
CA ARG A 916 0.51 27.04 31.82
C ARG A 916 0.72 25.76 30.99
N TRP A 917 -0.31 25.29 30.27
CA TRP A 917 -0.21 24.16 29.35
C TRP A 917 0.45 24.54 28.03
N ARG A 918 1.36 23.68 27.57
CA ARG A 918 2.07 23.81 26.30
C ARG A 918 1.93 22.51 25.51
N ALA A 919 1.06 22.51 24.52
CA ALA A 919 0.80 21.37 23.66
C ALA A 919 1.28 21.57 22.22
N ILE A 920 1.60 20.46 21.54
CA ILE A 920 1.79 20.40 20.07
C ILE A 920 1.12 19.11 19.58
N SER A 921 0.18 19.21 18.63
CA SER A 921 -0.46 18.06 17.98
C SER A 921 0.19 17.78 16.62
N LEU A 922 1.02 16.73 16.55
CA LEU A 922 1.74 16.36 15.33
C LEU A 922 0.89 15.43 14.46
N ARG A 923 0.39 15.92 13.33
CA ARG A 923 -0.42 15.15 12.37
C ARG A 923 0.48 14.51 11.30
N TYR A 924 0.63 13.19 11.30
CA TYR A 924 1.39 12.51 10.24
C TYR A 924 0.59 12.41 8.94
N PHE A 925 1.17 12.92 7.86
CA PHE A 925 0.72 12.69 6.48
C PHE A 925 1.40 11.44 5.89
N LYS A 926 0.83 10.88 4.83
CA LYS A 926 1.35 9.75 4.04
C LYS A 926 1.34 10.10 2.56
#